data_AF-A0A961ATG3-F1
#
_entry.id   AF-A0A961ATG3-F1
#
_cell.length_a   1.000
_cell.length_b   1.000
_cell.length_c   1.000
_cell.angle_alpha   90.00
_cell.angle_beta   90.00
_cell.angle_gamma   90.00
#
_symmetry.space_group_name_H-M   'P 1'
#
loop_
_entity.id
_entity.type
_entity.pdbx_description
1 polymer ?
#
loop_
_entity_poly.entity_id
_entity_poly.type
_entity_poly.pdbx_seq_one_letter_code
_entity_poly.pdbx_strand_id
1 'polypeptide(L)'
;MNPQNRIATVFLLILFTTGLALLADDEKTTGLTATNVRFDKGSYAALGQKVWVEKGQDGSVQFGFREVRRDAAAVYLHDPDRDMNVILNLENMEVSYSRGDAPPSQATKLYDITEANSEEVGKAELEKEPAGEPLSFEEVIGAEPYELSVPMARVKFEGGAVLQLSDKDEVSSRQEGERSEFGGATIIVKKPKGSQWFLFAEDYLSLVYWVEQTSHPVAMADSTPLTIPLSAPRQLDVADHPEWKTLTVSPGSLVAADGGGEVLAEFATVAFSKGCLVCFEKGNGKSFGVLAISDDGKSGIWSSAALIGVGLRRDQGGAYRPILRTKLGNFPVLDRQIQFGHFSLRAQRPILAEIGERIAFSIISREGEETSQKAADGWQELASIRTLADDHGEAAKWFKMELDVLKNRNSSGQKVAKEDLLACYVRLSNSLAEDGQFEAAKGFLVESMGLAGEVESKNWTFLHRQAIGDVTFGLKNYPSSAQTFEALANEAREMDAKINEMDCMNRLAVTQIAMGQPDRARETLEQCIKLAETDRNRFGDTHKIAFGLGAIGDLETALKYAPASGGGNSVTYMAIARMAILFNMGRIEEAMILAKVSQARLSQQVNLRRDMDPIHIEMINAIADRTPESNARLKKAWETHGNTLRKRPLENWTAAVVFSQTIAKL
;
A
#
# COMPACT_ATOMS: atom_id res chain seq x y z
N MET A 1 -55.68 -5.87 -44.38
CA MET A 1 -54.75 -6.10 -45.51
C MET A 1 -54.42 -4.74 -46.11
N ASN A 2 -53.21 -4.23 -46.21
CA ASN A 2 -51.88 -4.72 -45.85
C ASN A 2 -51.04 -3.47 -45.45
N PRO A 3 -50.07 -3.61 -44.55
CA PRO A 3 -49.19 -2.57 -44.03
C PRO A 3 -47.94 -2.43 -44.92
N GLN A 4 -47.12 -1.42 -44.62
CA GLN A 4 -45.65 -1.41 -44.64
C GLN A 4 -45.11 -0.04 -45.08
N ASN A 5 -44.19 0.47 -44.26
CA ASN A 5 -43.14 1.44 -44.60
C ASN A 5 -43.54 2.92 -44.72
N ARG A 6 -43.47 3.63 -43.59
CA ARG A 6 -42.32 4.51 -43.25
C ARG A 6 -42.65 5.31 -41.97
N ILE A 7 -42.25 4.79 -40.82
CA ILE A 7 -42.08 5.57 -39.59
C ILE A 7 -40.58 5.72 -39.37
N ALA A 8 -40.04 6.85 -39.80
CA ALA A 8 -38.78 7.40 -39.35
C ALA A 8 -38.87 8.91 -39.55
N THR A 9 -38.59 9.66 -38.49
CA THR A 9 -38.42 11.12 -38.47
C THR A 9 -39.70 11.95 -38.40
N VAL A 10 -40.13 12.25 -37.16
CA VAL A 10 -40.50 13.58 -36.63
C VAL A 10 -41.12 13.34 -35.24
N PHE A 11 -40.49 13.82 -34.17
CA PHE A 11 -41.11 14.42 -32.96
C PHE A 11 -40.06 14.51 -31.84
N LEU A 12 -39.25 15.58 -31.85
CA LEU A 12 -38.68 16.14 -30.62
C LEU A 12 -38.20 17.56 -30.89
N LEU A 13 -39.05 18.56 -30.64
CA LEU A 13 -38.60 19.87 -30.16
C LEU A 13 -39.81 20.70 -29.72
N ILE A 14 -39.62 21.45 -28.62
CA ILE A 14 -40.51 22.43 -27.99
C ILE A 14 -41.38 21.87 -26.86
N LEU A 15 -40.86 21.95 -25.64
CA LEU A 15 -41.47 22.71 -24.55
C LEU A 15 -40.41 22.94 -23.46
N PHE A 16 -39.77 24.10 -23.52
CA PHE A 16 -39.01 24.69 -22.43
C PHE A 16 -39.98 25.56 -21.60
N THR A 17 -39.67 25.67 -20.31
CA THR A 17 -40.29 26.50 -19.25
C THR A 17 -41.66 26.05 -18.72
N THR A 18 -41.63 25.34 -17.58
CA THR A 18 -42.07 25.85 -16.26
C THR A 18 -41.61 24.87 -15.19
N GLY A 19 -40.86 25.37 -14.21
CA GLY A 19 -40.36 24.60 -13.09
C GLY A 19 -41.49 24.10 -12.20
N LEU A 20 -41.38 22.84 -11.81
CA LEU A 20 -42.06 22.27 -10.66
C LEU A 20 -40.96 21.81 -9.72
N ALA A 21 -40.70 22.62 -8.69
CA ALA A 21 -39.88 22.24 -7.56
C ALA A 21 -40.54 21.05 -6.87
N LEU A 22 -39.88 19.88 -6.91
CA LEU A 22 -40.07 18.85 -5.91
C LEU A 22 -39.02 19.15 -4.82
N LEU A 23 -39.52 19.57 -3.67
CA LEU A 23 -38.75 19.84 -2.46
C LEU A 23 -37.91 18.60 -2.12
N ALA A 24 -36.60 18.73 -2.27
CA ALA A 24 -35.66 17.97 -1.47
C ALA A 24 -35.92 18.38 -0.01
N ASP A 25 -36.15 17.42 0.88
CA ASP A 25 -35.97 17.70 2.30
C ASP A 25 -34.52 18.15 2.47
N ASP A 26 -34.34 19.42 2.87
CA ASP A 26 -33.04 19.99 3.22
C ASP A 26 -32.42 19.08 4.28
N GLU A 27 -31.36 18.36 3.91
CA GLU A 27 -30.64 17.47 4.81
C GLU A 27 -29.99 18.35 5.89
N LYS A 28 -30.67 18.48 7.04
CA LYS A 28 -30.24 19.38 8.13
C LYS A 28 -28.82 18.99 8.56
N THR A 29 -27.88 19.92 8.45
CA THR A 29 -26.48 19.71 8.87
C THR A 29 -26.44 19.32 10.36
N THR A 30 -25.76 18.22 10.68
CA THR A 30 -25.65 17.65 12.03
C THR A 30 -24.22 17.77 12.54
N GLY A 31 -23.98 17.53 13.84
CA GLY A 31 -22.62 17.54 14.40
C GLY A 31 -21.68 16.53 13.71
N LEU A 32 -22.24 15.48 13.09
CA LEU A 32 -21.49 14.50 12.31
C LEU A 32 -21.03 15.06 10.96
N THR A 33 -21.85 15.89 10.31
CA THR A 33 -21.64 16.36 8.94
C THR A 33 -21.09 17.78 8.85
N ALA A 34 -21.11 18.55 9.93
CA ALA A 34 -20.62 19.92 9.91
C ALA A 34 -19.12 20.00 9.63
N THR A 35 -18.80 20.86 8.66
CA THR A 35 -17.45 21.25 8.25
C THR A 35 -17.26 22.76 8.37
N ASN A 36 -18.34 23.53 8.40
CA ASN A 36 -18.32 24.97 8.68
C ASN A 36 -19.52 25.37 9.56
N VAL A 37 -19.26 26.19 10.57
CA VAL A 37 -20.25 26.68 11.54
C VAL A 37 -20.05 28.18 11.71
N ARG A 38 -21.00 28.97 11.25
CA ARG A 38 -20.96 30.44 11.29
C ARG A 38 -21.69 31.00 12.50
N PHE A 39 -21.20 32.13 12.97
CA PHE A 39 -21.79 32.95 14.02
C PHE A 39 -21.58 34.43 13.68
N ASP A 40 -22.21 35.36 14.40
CA ASP A 40 -22.25 36.78 14.04
C ASP A 40 -20.88 37.45 13.83
N LYS A 41 -19.83 36.93 14.47
CA LYS A 41 -18.47 37.51 14.45
C LYS A 41 -17.46 36.71 13.65
N GLY A 42 -17.85 35.59 13.04
CA GLY A 42 -16.89 34.71 12.39
C GLY A 42 -17.43 33.32 12.06
N SER A 43 -16.52 32.36 11.91
CA SER A 43 -16.87 30.97 11.61
C SER A 43 -15.85 30.00 12.18
N TYR A 44 -16.31 28.83 12.63
CA TYR A 44 -15.48 27.66 12.85
C TYR A 44 -15.46 26.82 11.58
N ALA A 45 -14.28 26.58 11.01
CA ALA A 45 -14.10 25.81 9.79
C ALA A 45 -13.15 24.63 10.02
N ALA A 46 -13.54 23.44 9.54
CA ALA A 46 -12.73 22.24 9.55
C ALA A 46 -11.69 22.29 8.42
N LEU A 47 -10.43 21.99 8.73
CA LEU A 47 -9.32 21.95 7.77
C LEU A 47 -8.92 20.51 7.37
N GLY A 48 -9.60 19.50 7.91
CA GLY A 48 -9.26 18.09 7.75
C GLY A 48 -8.44 17.52 8.93
N GLN A 49 -8.34 16.18 9.00
CA GLN A 49 -7.59 15.46 10.07
C GLN A 49 -7.89 15.92 11.51
N LYS A 50 -9.17 16.21 11.83
CA LYS A 50 -9.61 16.69 13.17
C LYS A 50 -9.06 18.08 13.56
N VAL A 51 -8.65 18.90 12.59
CA VAL A 51 -8.23 20.28 12.84
C VAL A 51 -9.37 21.23 12.49
N TRP A 52 -9.63 22.19 13.37
CA TRP A 52 -10.58 23.27 13.19
C TRP A 52 -9.92 24.61 13.45
N VAL A 53 -10.40 25.66 12.79
CA VAL A 53 -9.98 27.04 13.04
C VAL A 53 -11.19 27.94 13.25
N GLU A 54 -11.07 28.88 14.16
CA GLU A 54 -11.98 30.02 14.25
C GLU A 54 -11.44 31.14 13.36
N LYS A 55 -12.26 31.59 12.42
CA LYS A 55 -11.97 32.72 11.54
C LYS A 55 -12.80 33.93 11.96
N GLY A 56 -12.21 35.12 11.93
CA GLY A 56 -12.93 36.38 12.14
C GLY A 56 -13.80 36.76 10.93
N GLN A 57 -14.56 37.86 11.04
CA GLN A 57 -15.39 38.40 9.95
C GLN A 57 -14.61 38.75 8.66
N ASP A 58 -13.32 39.04 8.78
CA ASP A 58 -12.41 39.34 7.66
C ASP A 58 -11.78 38.08 7.05
N GLY A 59 -12.12 36.88 7.57
CA GLY A 59 -11.59 35.60 7.13
C GLY A 59 -10.23 35.22 7.74
N SER A 60 -9.62 36.09 8.55
CA SER A 60 -8.35 35.79 9.23
C SER A 60 -8.52 34.70 10.29
N VAL A 61 -7.58 33.76 10.37
CA VAL A 61 -7.57 32.72 11.41
C VAL A 61 -7.17 33.34 12.74
N GLN A 62 -8.05 33.23 13.74
CA GLN A 62 -7.86 33.79 15.08
C GLN A 62 -7.37 32.74 16.07
N PHE A 63 -7.92 31.52 16.01
CA PHE A 63 -7.58 30.43 16.93
C PHE A 63 -7.65 29.07 16.25
N GLY A 64 -6.81 28.14 16.69
CA GLY A 64 -6.78 26.75 16.23
C GLY A 64 -7.30 25.78 17.28
N PHE A 65 -7.97 24.73 16.83
CA PHE A 65 -8.57 23.73 17.71
C PHE A 65 -8.35 22.32 17.17
N ARG A 66 -8.23 21.36 18.09
CA ARG A 66 -8.30 19.92 17.79
C ARG A 66 -9.67 19.39 18.13
N GLU A 67 -10.28 18.70 17.19
CA GLU A 67 -11.51 17.97 17.46
C GLU A 67 -11.21 16.72 18.30
N VAL A 68 -11.82 16.68 19.48
CA VAL A 68 -11.70 15.57 20.42
C VAL A 68 -12.70 14.47 20.04
N ARG A 69 -13.94 14.86 19.76
CA ARG A 69 -15.04 13.97 19.33
C ARG A 69 -16.15 14.76 18.63
N ARG A 70 -17.06 14.04 17.96
CA ARG A 70 -18.33 14.57 17.46
C ARG A 70 -19.44 13.54 17.63
N ASP A 71 -20.68 13.99 17.72
CA ASP A 71 -21.90 13.18 17.70
C ASP A 71 -22.96 13.86 16.83
N ALA A 72 -24.18 13.32 16.78
CA ALA A 72 -25.25 13.88 15.95
C ALA A 72 -25.62 15.33 16.33
N ALA A 73 -25.42 15.72 17.58
CA ALA A 73 -25.81 17.03 18.07
C ALA A 73 -24.69 18.07 17.97
N ALA A 74 -23.43 17.68 18.23
CA ALA A 74 -22.35 18.64 18.39
C ALA A 74 -20.96 18.15 17.93
N VAL A 75 -20.10 19.14 17.64
CA VAL A 75 -18.65 18.97 17.46
C VAL A 75 -17.94 19.48 18.72
N TYR A 76 -17.02 18.69 19.28
CA TYR A 76 -16.29 19.01 20.50
C TYR A 76 -14.83 19.25 20.16
N LEU A 77 -14.41 20.48 20.39
CA LEU A 77 -13.10 21.02 20.07
C LEU A 77 -12.32 21.31 21.34
N HIS A 78 -11.00 21.20 21.27
CA HIS A 78 -10.07 21.55 22.33
C HIS A 78 -9.00 22.47 21.76
N ASP A 79 -8.84 23.63 22.39
CA ASP A 79 -7.73 24.55 22.16
C ASP A 79 -6.60 24.18 23.13
N PRO A 80 -5.50 23.58 22.63
CA PRO A 80 -4.40 23.12 23.48
C PRO A 80 -3.57 24.26 24.05
N ASP A 81 -3.55 25.43 23.40
CA ASP A 81 -2.73 26.57 23.82
C ASP A 81 -3.36 27.30 25.01
N ARG A 82 -4.71 27.33 25.04
CA ARG A 82 -5.48 28.00 26.09
C ARG A 82 -6.05 27.03 27.13
N ASP A 83 -5.92 25.73 26.91
CA ASP A 83 -6.56 24.67 27.71
C ASP A 83 -8.08 24.90 27.83
N MET A 84 -8.73 25.07 26.66
CA MET A 84 -10.15 25.40 26.56
C MET A 84 -10.90 24.40 25.68
N ASN A 85 -12.06 23.96 26.14
CA ASN A 85 -12.98 23.18 25.31
C ASN A 85 -13.98 24.12 24.64
N VAL A 86 -14.26 23.90 23.37
CA VAL A 86 -15.30 24.58 22.60
C VAL A 86 -16.28 23.55 22.05
N ILE A 87 -17.57 23.81 22.17
CA ILE A 87 -18.63 22.93 21.70
C ILE A 87 -19.45 23.69 20.67
N LEU A 88 -19.49 23.17 19.45
CA LEU A 88 -20.35 23.64 18.38
C LEU A 88 -21.63 22.79 18.39
N ASN A 89 -22.67 23.25 19.08
CA ASN A 89 -23.91 22.51 19.25
C ASN A 89 -24.93 22.92 18.17
N LEU A 90 -25.16 22.04 17.20
CA LEU A 90 -26.05 22.28 16.05
C LEU A 90 -27.50 21.90 16.31
N GLU A 91 -27.76 21.19 17.41
CA GLU A 91 -29.12 20.92 17.87
C GLU A 91 -29.72 22.18 18.52
N ASN A 92 -28.94 22.85 19.37
CA ASN A 92 -29.33 24.08 20.07
C ASN A 92 -28.88 25.36 19.35
N MET A 93 -28.15 25.24 18.23
CA MET A 93 -27.60 26.34 17.44
C MET A 93 -26.76 27.32 18.30
N GLU A 94 -25.81 26.79 19.08
CA GLU A 94 -24.94 27.60 19.94
C GLU A 94 -23.49 27.13 19.97
N VAL A 95 -22.57 28.07 20.11
CA VAL A 95 -21.17 27.84 20.45
C VAL A 95 -21.02 28.07 21.94
N SER A 96 -20.46 27.12 22.67
CA SER A 96 -20.16 27.24 24.10
C SER A 96 -18.73 26.85 24.40
N TYR A 97 -18.18 27.31 25.53
CA TYR A 97 -16.83 27.02 25.95
C TYR A 97 -16.72 26.66 27.42
N SER A 98 -15.72 25.87 27.79
CA SER A 98 -15.35 25.58 29.17
C SER A 98 -13.84 25.46 29.32
N ARG A 99 -13.34 25.43 30.55
CA ARG A 99 -11.95 25.04 30.83
C ARG A 99 -11.73 23.57 30.43
N GLY A 100 -10.51 23.20 30.02
CA GLY A 100 -10.16 21.90 29.43
C GLY A 100 -10.53 20.67 30.26
N ASP A 101 -10.52 20.78 31.59
CA ASP A 101 -10.89 19.73 32.53
C ASP A 101 -12.37 19.73 32.94
N ALA A 102 -13.12 20.78 32.59
CA ALA A 102 -14.52 20.91 32.95
C ALA A 102 -15.43 20.08 32.01
N PRO A 103 -16.46 19.39 32.54
CA PRO A 103 -17.37 18.60 31.72
C PRO A 103 -18.23 19.49 30.82
N PRO A 104 -18.71 18.99 29.66
CA PRO A 104 -19.56 19.73 28.72
C PRO A 104 -20.79 20.40 29.34
N SER A 105 -21.34 19.84 30.42
CA SER A 105 -22.48 20.40 31.15
C SER A 105 -22.19 21.71 31.90
N GLN A 106 -20.91 22.10 32.01
CA GLN A 106 -20.46 23.35 32.61
C GLN A 106 -20.00 24.38 31.54
N ALA A 107 -20.23 24.09 30.26
CA ALA A 107 -19.88 25.02 29.18
C ALA A 107 -20.77 26.28 29.24
N THR A 108 -20.12 27.44 29.12
CA THR A 108 -20.78 28.74 29.06
C THR A 108 -21.00 29.11 27.60
N LYS A 109 -22.22 29.53 27.25
CA LYS A 109 -22.56 29.99 25.90
C LYS A 109 -21.71 31.20 25.51
N LEU A 110 -21.13 31.15 24.32
CA LEU A 110 -20.32 32.20 23.71
C LEU A 110 -21.08 32.95 22.61
N TYR A 111 -21.61 32.21 21.62
CA TYR A 111 -22.27 32.77 20.44
C TYR A 111 -23.49 31.93 20.04
N ASP A 112 -24.42 32.57 19.34
CA ASP A 112 -25.45 31.86 18.57
C ASP A 112 -24.87 31.42 17.22
N ILE A 113 -25.17 30.19 16.81
CA ILE A 113 -24.84 29.69 15.48
C ILE A 113 -25.90 30.22 14.53
N THR A 114 -25.46 30.94 13.50
CA THR A 114 -26.35 31.52 12.48
C THR A 114 -26.55 30.60 11.30
N GLU A 115 -25.55 29.76 11.00
CA GLU A 115 -25.56 28.85 9.86
C GLU A 115 -24.56 27.70 10.11
N ALA A 116 -24.88 26.50 9.64
CA ALA A 116 -23.92 25.39 9.58
C ALA A 116 -24.10 24.63 8.27
N ASN A 117 -23.00 24.26 7.63
CA ASN A 117 -23.02 23.52 6.37
C ASN A 117 -22.01 22.36 6.37
N SER A 118 -22.23 21.43 5.43
CA SER A 118 -21.42 20.23 5.21
C SER A 118 -20.59 20.30 3.92
N GLU A 119 -20.41 21.50 3.34
CA GLU A 119 -19.59 21.65 2.14
C GLU A 119 -18.12 21.41 2.51
N GLU A 120 -17.48 20.49 1.80
CA GLU A 120 -16.02 20.41 1.72
C GLU A 120 -15.52 21.77 1.24
N VAL A 121 -14.61 22.43 1.98
CA VAL A 121 -13.89 23.58 1.45
C VAL A 121 -13.14 23.10 0.22
N GLY A 122 -13.74 23.36 -0.94
CA GLY A 122 -13.26 22.86 -2.21
C GLY A 122 -11.86 23.37 -2.50
N LYS A 123 -11.04 22.49 -3.09
CA LYS A 123 -9.72 22.74 -3.69
C LYS A 123 -9.59 24.04 -4.51
N ALA A 124 -10.69 24.70 -4.88
CA ALA A 124 -10.69 25.93 -5.66
C ALA A 124 -10.45 27.22 -4.84
N GLU A 125 -10.67 27.22 -3.51
CA GLU A 125 -10.29 28.38 -2.66
C GLU A 125 -8.89 28.27 -2.07
N LEU A 126 -8.30 27.07 -2.08
CA LEU A 126 -6.87 26.82 -1.81
C LEU A 126 -5.93 27.36 -2.91
N GLU A 127 -6.47 27.81 -4.05
CA GLU A 127 -5.69 28.50 -5.10
C GLU A 127 -5.69 30.03 -4.95
N LYS A 128 -6.34 30.58 -3.90
CA LYS A 128 -6.37 32.03 -3.62
C LYS A 128 -6.02 32.44 -2.19
N GLU A 129 -5.36 31.58 -1.41
CA GLU A 129 -4.53 32.08 -0.30
C GLU A 129 -3.14 32.47 -0.84
N PRO A 130 -2.55 33.59 -0.37
CA PRO A 130 -1.14 33.86 -0.67
C PRO A 130 -0.36 32.68 -0.10
N ALA A 131 0.53 32.08 -0.88
CA ALA A 131 1.39 30.99 -0.41
C ALA A 131 2.00 31.37 0.96
N GLY A 132 1.40 30.85 2.04
CA GLY A 132 2.05 30.84 3.33
C GLY A 132 3.35 30.10 3.13
N GLU A 133 4.46 30.69 3.55
CA GLU A 133 5.77 30.10 3.34
C GLU A 133 5.76 28.66 3.89
N PRO A 134 6.34 27.69 3.16
CA PRO A 134 6.45 26.33 3.67
C PRO A 134 7.12 26.35 5.04
N LEU A 135 6.55 25.60 6.01
CA LEU A 135 7.11 25.48 7.36
C LEU A 135 8.61 25.21 7.25
N SER A 136 9.40 26.02 7.95
CA SER A 136 10.84 25.91 8.00
C SER A 136 11.24 24.60 8.67
N PHE A 137 12.43 24.11 8.33
CA PHE A 137 13.01 22.93 8.96
C PHE A 137 13.05 23.04 10.49
N GLU A 138 13.34 24.23 11.00
CA GLU A 138 13.37 24.55 12.42
C GLU A 138 11.99 24.41 13.09
N GLU A 139 10.92 24.76 12.38
CA GLU A 139 9.55 24.57 12.87
C GLU A 139 9.14 23.10 12.86
N VAL A 140 9.58 22.31 11.88
CA VAL A 140 9.21 20.90 11.74
C VAL A 140 10.02 19.98 12.66
N ILE A 141 11.31 20.23 12.84
CA ILE A 141 12.18 19.43 13.73
C ILE A 141 12.20 19.99 15.16
N GLY A 142 11.86 21.27 15.36
CA GLY A 142 11.84 21.93 16.68
C GLY A 142 10.53 21.78 17.46
N ALA A 143 9.41 21.43 16.80
CA ALA A 143 8.11 21.25 17.45
C ALA A 143 7.85 19.78 17.84
N GLU A 144 8.05 19.44 19.12
CA GLU A 144 7.77 18.11 19.71
C GLU A 144 8.57 16.93 19.08
N PRO A 145 8.58 15.70 19.65
CA PRO A 145 9.51 14.65 19.21
C PRO A 145 9.35 14.26 17.73
N TYR A 146 10.26 14.74 16.88
CA TYR A 146 10.35 14.32 15.49
C TYR A 146 11.06 12.96 15.41
N GLU A 147 10.26 11.89 15.34
CA GLU A 147 10.72 10.49 15.38
C GLU A 147 10.58 9.76 14.03
N LEU A 148 11.63 9.06 13.62
CA LEU A 148 11.61 8.14 12.49
C LEU A 148 11.91 6.70 12.91
N SER A 149 11.21 5.78 12.24
CA SER A 149 11.60 4.39 12.17
C SER A 149 12.63 4.21 11.05
N VAL A 150 13.75 3.59 11.36
CA VAL A 150 14.72 3.08 10.38
C VAL A 150 14.87 1.56 10.57
N PRO A 151 15.36 0.79 9.58
CA PRO A 151 15.45 -0.67 9.68
C PRO A 151 16.10 -1.17 10.98
N MET A 152 17.15 -0.48 11.44
CA MET A 152 17.99 -0.93 12.55
C MET A 152 17.63 -0.30 13.90
N ALA A 153 16.84 0.77 13.94
CA ALA A 153 16.64 1.55 15.16
C ALA A 153 15.43 2.48 15.07
N ARG A 154 15.13 3.11 16.20
CA ARG A 154 14.31 4.32 16.23
C ARG A 154 15.22 5.51 16.45
N VAL A 155 14.98 6.57 15.69
CA VAL A 155 15.79 7.78 15.72
C VAL A 155 14.87 8.96 16.00
N LYS A 156 15.22 9.77 16.99
CA LYS A 156 14.56 11.02 17.34
C LYS A 156 15.51 12.18 17.04
N PHE A 157 14.99 13.24 16.45
CA PHE A 157 15.72 14.48 16.23
C PHE A 157 15.23 15.54 17.22
N GLU A 158 16.15 16.16 17.96
CA GLU A 158 15.82 17.12 19.02
C GLU A 158 16.91 18.17 19.16
N GLY A 159 16.60 19.43 18.87
CA GLY A 159 17.53 20.56 19.06
C GLY A 159 18.85 20.42 18.29
N GLY A 160 18.82 19.85 17.09
CA GLY A 160 20.01 19.57 16.27
C GLY A 160 20.73 18.25 16.61
N ALA A 161 20.34 17.57 17.70
CA ALA A 161 20.87 16.27 18.07
C ALA A 161 20.08 15.12 17.42
N VAL A 162 20.79 14.03 17.15
CA VAL A 162 20.26 12.73 16.72
C VAL A 162 20.31 11.77 17.90
N LEU A 163 19.15 11.34 18.36
CA LEU A 163 18.97 10.43 19.48
C LEU A 163 18.57 9.05 18.96
N GLN A 164 19.31 8.01 19.32
CA GLN A 164 18.90 6.63 19.06
C GLN A 164 18.10 6.11 20.25
N LEU A 165 16.93 5.53 20.01
CA LEU A 165 16.07 4.99 21.06
C LEU A 165 16.17 3.46 21.10
N SER A 166 16.13 2.89 22.30
CA SER A 166 15.97 1.45 22.53
C SER A 166 14.52 1.01 22.25
N ASP A 167 14.23 -0.28 22.29
CA ASP A 167 12.84 -0.80 22.16
C ASP A 167 11.91 -0.37 23.31
N LYS A 168 12.47 0.16 24.41
CA LYS A 168 11.72 0.67 25.59
C LYS A 168 11.56 2.19 25.62
N ASP A 169 11.81 2.87 24.50
CA ASP A 169 11.79 4.34 24.39
C ASP A 169 12.88 5.06 25.20
N GLU A 170 13.89 4.33 25.67
CA GLU A 170 15.03 4.93 26.37
C GLU A 170 16.09 5.41 25.37
N VAL A 171 16.66 6.58 25.58
CA VAL A 171 17.76 7.10 24.75
C VAL A 171 18.99 6.22 24.96
N SER A 172 19.36 5.46 23.93
CA SER A 172 20.52 4.56 23.93
C SER A 172 21.79 5.26 23.45
N SER A 173 21.66 6.30 22.61
CA SER A 173 22.77 7.20 22.26
C SER A 173 22.27 8.59 21.88
N ARG A 174 23.10 9.61 22.08
CA ARG A 174 22.88 11.00 21.67
C ARG A 174 24.11 11.49 20.91
N GLN A 175 23.90 12.06 19.74
CA GLN A 175 24.97 12.59 18.89
C GLN A 175 24.56 13.97 18.38
N GLU A 176 25.42 14.96 18.54
CA GLU A 176 25.16 16.32 18.03
C GLU A 176 25.40 16.36 16.52
N GLY A 177 24.49 17.00 15.78
CA GLY A 177 24.54 17.14 14.34
C GLY A 177 24.73 18.59 13.91
N GLU A 178 25.40 18.79 12.77
CA GLU A 178 25.54 20.07 12.10
C GLU A 178 24.62 20.11 10.87
N ARG A 179 24.03 21.27 10.56
CA ARG A 179 23.23 21.47 9.35
C ARG A 179 24.14 21.57 8.13
N SER A 180 23.71 21.00 7.02
CA SER A 180 24.34 21.16 5.71
C SER A 180 23.51 22.06 4.79
N GLU A 181 24.17 22.72 3.85
CA GLU A 181 23.55 23.49 2.75
C GLU A 181 23.19 22.60 1.53
N PHE A 182 23.44 21.28 1.62
CA PHE A 182 23.26 20.33 0.52
C PHE A 182 22.03 19.43 0.74
N GLY A 183 21.17 19.33 -0.26
CA GLY A 183 20.17 18.27 -0.40
C GLY A 183 18.82 18.52 0.29
N GLY A 184 18.37 19.77 0.42
CA GLY A 184 17.26 20.11 1.29
C GLY A 184 17.72 20.15 2.75
N ALA A 185 16.84 19.78 3.69
CA ALA A 185 17.25 19.75 5.08
C ALA A 185 18.11 18.52 5.39
N THR A 186 19.39 18.76 5.68
CA THR A 186 20.37 17.70 5.93
C THR A 186 21.04 17.92 7.27
N ILE A 187 21.12 16.86 8.08
CA ILE A 187 21.86 16.81 9.34
C ILE A 187 23.08 15.90 9.15
N ILE A 188 24.25 16.41 9.49
CA ILE A 188 25.53 15.69 9.46
C ILE A 188 25.98 15.44 10.89
N VAL A 189 26.16 14.18 11.26
CA VAL A 189 26.79 13.77 12.50
C VAL A 189 28.21 13.33 12.23
N LYS A 190 29.20 14.14 12.62
CA LYS A 190 30.62 13.82 12.44
C LYS A 190 31.05 12.73 13.42
N LYS A 191 31.72 11.68 12.92
CA LYS A 191 32.31 10.62 13.76
C LYS A 191 33.79 10.39 13.40
N PRO A 192 34.60 9.81 14.32
CA PRO A 192 36.02 9.54 14.06
C PRO A 192 36.31 8.59 12.89
N LYS A 193 35.30 7.82 12.43
CA LYS A 193 35.43 6.82 11.36
C LYS A 193 34.52 7.09 10.15
N GLY A 194 34.19 8.37 9.90
CA GLY A 194 33.31 8.82 8.82
C GLY A 194 32.08 9.54 9.33
N SER A 195 31.54 10.46 8.54
CA SER A 195 30.33 11.22 8.90
C SER A 195 29.08 10.41 8.58
N GLN A 196 28.06 10.53 9.42
CA GLN A 196 26.73 10.01 9.13
C GLN A 196 25.84 11.16 8.68
N TRP A 197 25.21 11.00 7.53
CA TRP A 197 24.36 12.00 6.93
C TRP A 197 22.89 11.56 7.00
N PHE A 198 22.00 12.50 7.26
CA PHE A 198 20.55 12.31 7.25
C PHE A 198 19.96 13.41 6.37
N LEU A 199 19.38 13.02 5.24
CA LEU A 199 18.79 13.92 4.26
C LEU A 199 17.28 13.68 4.23
N PHE A 200 16.51 14.71 4.58
CA PHE A 200 15.06 14.66 4.63
C PHE A 200 14.45 14.93 3.26
N ALA A 201 13.36 14.23 2.95
CA ALA A 201 12.48 14.63 1.85
C ALA A 201 11.85 16.00 2.16
N GLU A 202 11.40 16.70 1.13
CA GLU A 202 10.80 18.04 1.24
C GLU A 202 9.52 18.05 2.08
N ASP A 203 8.83 16.91 2.19
CA ASP A 203 7.65 16.74 3.03
C ASP A 203 7.98 16.41 4.50
N TYR A 204 9.26 16.20 4.81
CA TYR A 204 9.74 15.76 6.12
C TYR A 204 9.03 14.50 6.65
N LEU A 205 8.52 13.65 5.77
CA LEU A 205 7.88 12.38 6.15
C LEU A 205 8.83 11.20 6.02
N SER A 206 9.92 11.38 5.27
CA SER A 206 10.92 10.35 5.02
C SER A 206 12.32 10.92 4.94
N LEU A 207 13.31 10.05 5.06
CA LEU A 207 14.72 10.40 4.88
C LEU A 207 15.49 9.28 4.20
N VAL A 208 16.61 9.67 3.60
CA VAL A 208 17.73 8.78 3.28
C VAL A 208 18.87 9.11 4.23
N TYR A 209 19.52 8.08 4.77
CA TYR A 209 20.72 8.25 5.57
C TYR A 209 21.85 7.38 5.04
N TRP A 210 23.09 7.85 5.20
CA TRP A 210 24.26 7.06 4.84
C TRP A 210 25.45 7.33 5.76
N VAL A 211 26.38 6.38 5.77
CA VAL A 211 27.69 6.50 6.41
C VAL A 211 28.72 6.75 5.32
N GLU A 212 29.25 7.96 5.28
CA GLU A 212 30.21 8.44 4.29
C GLU A 212 31.54 7.67 4.39
N GLN A 213 32.08 7.28 3.23
CA GLN A 213 33.46 6.81 3.09
C GLN A 213 34.36 7.89 2.49
N THR A 214 33.96 8.44 1.35
CA THR A 214 34.59 9.59 0.71
C THR A 214 33.52 10.54 0.20
N SER A 215 33.86 11.82 0.10
CA SER A 215 33.02 12.83 -0.54
C SER A 215 33.86 13.73 -1.43
N HIS A 216 33.25 14.14 -2.54
CA HIS A 216 33.86 14.98 -3.56
C HIS A 216 32.87 16.05 -3.98
N PRO A 217 33.24 17.34 -3.91
CA PRO A 217 32.39 18.41 -4.41
C PRO A 217 32.12 18.23 -5.89
N VAL A 218 30.90 18.59 -6.31
CA VAL A 218 30.52 18.62 -7.72
C VAL A 218 29.94 19.99 -8.08
N ALA A 219 30.16 20.41 -9.31
CA ALA A 219 29.64 21.68 -9.84
C ALA A 219 28.97 21.48 -11.19
N MET A 220 27.93 22.26 -11.48
CA MET A 220 27.28 22.26 -12.78
C MET A 220 28.23 22.88 -13.83
N ALA A 221 28.63 22.12 -14.86
CA ALA A 221 29.57 22.60 -15.88
C ALA A 221 29.07 23.86 -16.62
N ASP A 222 27.75 23.98 -16.80
CA ASP A 222 27.09 25.12 -17.46
C ASP A 222 26.50 26.15 -16.47
N SER A 223 26.78 26.02 -15.17
CA SER A 223 26.22 26.85 -14.08
C SER A 223 24.69 26.90 -14.02
N THR A 224 23.99 26.07 -14.79
CA THR A 224 22.53 26.06 -14.83
C THR A 224 22.02 25.10 -13.74
N PRO A 225 21.10 25.53 -12.87
CA PRO A 225 20.62 24.71 -11.76
C PRO A 225 20.14 23.33 -12.21
N LEU A 226 20.53 22.29 -11.48
CA LEU A 226 20.02 20.94 -11.64
C LEU A 226 18.76 20.76 -10.79
N THR A 227 17.76 20.10 -11.35
CA THR A 227 16.57 19.65 -10.62
C THR A 227 16.37 18.17 -10.87
N ILE A 228 16.11 17.41 -9.80
CA ILE A 228 15.83 15.98 -9.85
C ILE A 228 14.31 15.76 -9.70
N PRO A 229 13.70 14.79 -10.40
CA PRO A 229 14.27 13.96 -11.47
C PRO A 229 14.56 14.77 -12.74
N LEU A 230 15.59 14.35 -13.48
CA LEU A 230 16.01 15.02 -14.72
C LEU A 230 15.09 14.63 -15.89
N SER A 231 14.92 15.54 -16.84
CA SER A 231 14.29 15.27 -18.14
C SER A 231 15.29 14.94 -19.25
N ALA A 232 16.57 15.28 -19.09
CA ALA A 232 17.65 15.05 -20.04
C ALA A 232 19.00 14.91 -19.33
N PRO A 233 20.02 14.28 -19.97
CA PRO A 233 21.36 14.16 -19.40
C PRO A 233 22.02 15.51 -19.09
N ARG A 234 22.75 15.59 -17.97
CA ARG A 234 23.45 16.77 -17.48
C ARG A 234 24.84 16.37 -16.98
N GLN A 235 25.85 17.16 -17.33
CA GLN A 235 27.23 16.93 -16.93
C GLN A 235 27.62 17.79 -15.74
N LEU A 236 28.30 17.17 -14.78
CA LEU A 236 28.84 17.77 -13.56
C LEU A 236 30.35 17.61 -13.56
N ASP A 237 31.06 18.64 -13.11
CA ASP A 237 32.50 18.57 -12.87
C ASP A 237 32.75 18.07 -11.44
N VAL A 238 33.70 17.17 -11.26
CA VAL A 238 34.06 16.59 -9.95
C VAL A 238 35.38 17.18 -9.48
N ALA A 239 35.37 17.81 -8.31
CA ALA A 239 36.57 18.32 -7.66
C ALA A 239 37.24 17.26 -6.78
N ASP A 240 38.57 17.29 -6.73
CA ASP A 240 39.40 16.54 -5.77
C ASP A 240 39.22 15.01 -5.76
N HIS A 241 38.61 14.43 -6.80
CA HIS A 241 38.60 12.98 -7.01
C HIS A 241 39.85 12.56 -7.81
N PRO A 242 40.57 11.49 -7.41
CA PRO A 242 41.81 11.08 -8.06
C PRO A 242 41.60 10.78 -9.55
N GLU A 243 40.56 9.99 -9.87
CA GLU A 243 40.32 9.48 -11.23
C GLU A 243 39.17 10.20 -11.94
N TRP A 244 37.99 10.28 -11.31
CA TRP A 244 36.80 10.90 -11.88
C TRP A 244 36.96 12.41 -12.03
N LYS A 245 36.68 12.92 -13.22
CA LYS A 245 36.68 14.36 -13.51
C LYS A 245 35.29 14.87 -13.86
N THR A 246 34.42 13.99 -14.38
CA THR A 246 33.07 14.36 -14.77
C THR A 246 32.06 13.30 -14.31
N LEU A 247 30.84 13.73 -13.97
CA LEU A 247 29.67 12.87 -13.83
C LEU A 247 28.62 13.27 -14.86
N THR A 248 28.11 12.32 -15.61
CA THR A 248 26.93 12.51 -16.47
C THR A 248 25.72 11.90 -15.77
N VAL A 249 24.84 12.76 -15.26
CA VAL A 249 23.57 12.38 -14.64
C VAL A 249 22.49 12.33 -15.71
N SER A 250 21.81 11.19 -15.85
CA SER A 250 20.72 10.96 -16.79
C SER A 250 19.51 10.37 -16.05
N PRO A 251 18.30 10.36 -16.65
CA PRO A 251 17.17 9.66 -16.06
C PRO A 251 17.50 8.20 -15.76
N GLY A 252 17.57 7.84 -14.47
CA GLY A 252 17.84 6.47 -14.01
C GLY A 252 19.31 6.04 -14.02
N SER A 253 20.27 6.89 -14.40
CA SER A 253 21.69 6.53 -14.38
C SER A 253 22.63 7.69 -14.11
N LEU A 254 23.79 7.39 -13.52
CA LEU A 254 24.90 8.31 -13.34
C LEU A 254 26.18 7.64 -13.83
N VAL A 255 26.94 8.33 -14.68
CA VAL A 255 28.16 7.79 -15.29
C VAL A 255 29.33 8.67 -14.88
N ALA A 256 30.37 8.08 -14.30
CA ALA A 256 31.60 8.77 -13.95
C ALA A 256 32.66 8.52 -15.03
N ALA A 257 33.34 9.58 -15.47
CA ALA A 257 34.39 9.52 -16.48
C ALA A 257 35.65 10.30 -16.07
N ASP A 258 36.78 9.93 -16.67
CA ASP A 258 38.06 10.61 -16.50
C ASP A 258 38.13 11.92 -17.31
N GLY A 259 39.32 12.56 -17.34
CA GLY A 259 39.53 13.79 -18.12
C GLY A 259 39.57 13.58 -19.64
N GLY A 260 39.77 12.34 -20.10
CA GLY A 260 39.72 11.95 -21.52
C GLY A 260 38.33 11.51 -21.99
N GLY A 261 37.36 11.37 -21.08
CA GLY A 261 36.00 10.89 -21.36
C GLY A 261 35.86 9.37 -21.31
N GLU A 262 36.87 8.64 -20.81
CA GLU A 262 36.76 7.21 -20.57
C GLU A 262 35.82 6.94 -19.39
N VAL A 263 34.84 6.05 -19.58
CA VAL A 263 33.89 5.68 -18.53
C VAL A 263 34.58 4.79 -17.50
N LEU A 264 34.64 5.28 -16.27
CA LEU A 264 35.30 4.59 -15.15
C LEU A 264 34.30 3.87 -14.24
N ALA A 265 33.07 4.39 -14.13
CA ALA A 265 32.01 3.76 -13.35
C ALA A 265 30.62 4.13 -13.88
N GLU A 266 29.67 3.21 -13.74
CA GLU A 266 28.26 3.47 -14.01
C GLU A 266 27.41 3.12 -12.80
N PHE A 267 26.40 3.93 -12.56
CA PHE A 267 25.44 3.76 -11.47
C PHE A 267 24.02 3.75 -12.03
N ALA A 268 23.19 2.84 -11.52
CA ALA A 268 21.74 2.99 -11.57
C ALA A 268 21.32 3.96 -10.46
N THR A 269 20.34 4.82 -10.72
CA THR A 269 19.95 5.87 -9.76
C THR A 269 18.48 5.86 -9.43
N VAL A 270 18.16 6.14 -8.18
CA VAL A 270 16.79 6.43 -7.71
C VAL A 270 16.72 7.87 -7.24
N ALA A 271 15.80 8.65 -7.82
CA ALA A 271 15.51 10.01 -7.40
C ALA A 271 14.69 9.99 -6.10
N PHE A 272 15.34 10.33 -4.98
CA PHE A 272 14.68 10.35 -3.68
C PHE A 272 13.94 11.68 -3.45
N SER A 273 14.60 12.80 -3.77
CA SER A 273 14.09 14.15 -3.62
C SER A 273 14.62 15.04 -4.75
N LYS A 274 14.21 16.32 -4.81
CA LYS A 274 14.70 17.29 -5.80
C LYS A 274 16.20 17.54 -5.72
N GLY A 275 16.78 17.30 -4.55
CA GLY A 275 18.20 17.48 -4.28
C GLY A 275 18.96 16.19 -3.99
N CYS A 276 18.36 15.00 -4.17
CA CYS A 276 18.99 13.74 -3.78
C CYS A 276 18.77 12.62 -4.79
N LEU A 277 19.89 12.09 -5.30
CA LEU A 277 19.94 10.83 -6.03
C LEU A 277 20.68 9.78 -5.21
N VAL A 278 20.03 8.64 -5.02
CA VAL A 278 20.68 7.44 -4.48
C VAL A 278 21.22 6.62 -5.64
N CYS A 279 22.50 6.29 -5.59
CA CYS A 279 23.25 5.69 -6.69
C CYS A 279 23.76 4.30 -6.31
N PHE A 280 23.59 3.33 -7.20
CA PHE A 280 23.97 1.94 -7.03
C PHE A 280 24.85 1.51 -8.20
N GLU A 281 26.08 1.09 -7.93
CA GLU A 281 27.05 0.73 -8.97
C GLU A 281 26.54 -0.43 -9.84
N LYS A 282 26.53 -0.24 -11.16
CA LYS A 282 26.16 -1.29 -12.12
C LYS A 282 27.27 -2.33 -12.23
N GLY A 283 26.88 -3.57 -12.52
CA GLY A 283 27.81 -4.65 -12.83
C GLY A 283 28.23 -5.47 -11.61
N ASN A 284 28.77 -4.84 -10.58
CA ASN A 284 29.16 -5.56 -9.35
C ASN A 284 28.13 -5.40 -8.21
N GLY A 285 27.28 -4.36 -8.26
CA GLY A 285 26.31 -4.05 -7.21
C GLY A 285 26.94 -3.79 -5.83
N LYS A 286 28.27 -3.60 -5.73
CA LYS A 286 28.99 -3.59 -4.45
C LYS A 286 29.14 -2.20 -3.87
N SER A 287 29.14 -1.15 -4.67
CA SER A 287 29.24 0.20 -4.13
C SER A 287 27.92 0.93 -4.28
N PHE A 288 27.64 1.79 -3.31
CA PHE A 288 26.55 2.73 -3.37
C PHE A 288 27.05 4.10 -2.95
N GLY A 289 26.38 5.12 -3.45
CA GLY A 289 26.70 6.50 -3.17
C GLY A 289 25.46 7.36 -3.22
N VAL A 290 25.63 8.60 -2.80
CA VAL A 290 24.58 9.62 -2.80
C VAL A 290 25.14 10.83 -3.52
N LEU A 291 24.37 11.33 -4.48
CA LEU A 291 24.59 12.65 -5.05
C LEU A 291 23.57 13.61 -4.41
N ALA A 292 24.07 14.46 -3.53
CA ALA A 292 23.29 15.52 -2.89
C ALA A 292 23.57 16.86 -3.59
N ILE A 293 22.54 17.59 -3.98
CA ILE A 293 22.62 18.86 -4.71
C ILE A 293 22.22 20.00 -3.78
N SER A 294 22.92 21.14 -3.84
CA SER A 294 22.59 22.34 -3.07
C SER A 294 21.21 22.87 -3.41
N ASP A 295 20.61 23.63 -2.48
CA ASP A 295 19.25 24.17 -2.66
C ASP A 295 19.12 25.09 -3.89
N ASP A 296 20.21 25.75 -4.30
CA ASP A 296 20.27 26.57 -5.51
C ASP A 296 20.48 25.77 -6.81
N GLY A 297 20.69 24.46 -6.70
CA GLY A 297 20.91 23.54 -7.81
C GLY A 297 22.26 23.67 -8.51
N LYS A 298 23.18 24.54 -8.07
CA LYS A 298 24.41 24.87 -8.83
C LYS A 298 25.64 24.08 -8.40
N SER A 299 25.59 23.48 -7.22
CA SER A 299 26.68 22.68 -6.67
C SER A 299 26.12 21.44 -5.99
N GLY A 300 27.01 20.57 -5.53
CA GLY A 300 26.61 19.39 -4.80
C GLY A 300 27.79 18.64 -4.23
N ILE A 301 27.51 17.48 -3.66
CA ILE A 301 28.49 16.53 -3.17
C ILE A 301 28.12 15.16 -3.71
N TRP A 302 29.09 14.52 -4.35
CA TRP A 302 29.08 13.08 -4.53
C TRP A 302 29.69 12.43 -3.28
N SER A 303 28.99 11.50 -2.65
CA SER A 303 29.49 10.76 -1.49
C SER A 303 29.40 9.26 -1.74
N SER A 304 30.54 8.57 -1.64
CA SER A 304 30.55 7.11 -1.54
C SER A 304 30.15 6.71 -0.12
N ALA A 305 29.43 5.59 0.01
CA ALA A 305 28.84 5.17 1.27
C ALA A 305 29.20 3.73 1.64
N ALA A 306 29.53 3.54 2.92
CA ALA A 306 29.76 2.22 3.52
C ALA A 306 28.44 1.53 3.90
N LEU A 307 27.44 2.33 4.25
CA LEU A 307 26.07 1.92 4.53
C LEU A 307 25.12 3.02 4.04
N ILE A 308 23.98 2.61 3.50
CA ILE A 308 22.87 3.50 3.19
C ILE A 308 21.58 2.86 3.70
N GLY A 309 20.60 3.68 4.06
CA GLY A 309 19.29 3.24 4.49
C GLY A 309 18.25 4.32 4.34
N VAL A 310 17.01 3.92 4.60
CA VAL A 310 15.83 4.79 4.52
C VAL A 310 15.16 4.89 5.88
N GLY A 311 14.44 5.99 6.10
CA GLY A 311 13.65 6.21 7.29
C GLY A 311 12.27 6.77 6.95
N LEU A 312 11.30 6.45 7.80
CA LEU A 312 9.93 6.94 7.69
C LEU A 312 9.45 7.48 9.03
N ARG A 313 8.76 8.63 9.00
CA ARG A 313 8.21 9.28 10.19
C ARG A 313 7.19 8.37 10.87
N ARG A 314 7.25 8.31 12.20
CA ARG A 314 6.52 7.33 13.00
C ARG A 314 5.00 7.48 12.90
N ASP A 315 4.50 8.68 12.78
CA ASP A 315 3.06 8.94 12.60
C ASP A 315 2.52 8.44 11.24
N GLN A 316 3.38 8.30 10.23
CA GLN A 316 3.00 7.80 8.91
C GLN A 316 2.91 6.26 8.85
N GLY A 317 3.86 5.56 9.47
CA GLY A 317 3.94 4.10 9.40
C GLY A 317 3.69 3.36 10.72
N GLY A 318 3.71 4.05 11.85
CA GLY A 318 3.81 3.46 13.18
C GLY A 318 5.25 3.09 13.56
N ALA A 319 5.39 2.21 14.55
CA ALA A 319 6.69 1.64 14.89
C ALA A 319 7.00 0.46 13.96
N TYR A 320 8.15 0.50 13.29
CA TYR A 320 8.61 -0.62 12.47
C TYR A 320 8.81 -1.88 13.32
N ARG A 321 8.26 -3.00 12.85
CA ARG A 321 8.49 -4.34 13.39
C ARG A 321 8.63 -5.34 12.24
N PRO A 322 9.65 -6.22 12.28
CA PRO A 322 9.72 -7.35 11.37
C PRO A 322 8.43 -8.18 11.43
N ILE A 323 7.95 -8.60 10.28
CA ILE A 323 6.68 -9.32 10.10
C ILE A 323 6.89 -10.80 9.73
N LEU A 324 8.08 -11.17 9.25
CA LEU A 324 8.45 -12.52 8.88
C LEU A 324 9.51 -13.06 9.83
N ARG A 325 9.43 -14.36 10.12
CA ARG A 325 10.57 -15.09 10.68
C ARG A 325 11.49 -15.46 9.53
N THR A 326 12.68 -14.88 9.52
CA THR A 326 13.66 -15.05 8.44
C THR A 326 14.53 -16.30 8.61
N LYS A 327 15.02 -16.85 7.49
CA LYS A 327 16.11 -17.85 7.44
C LYS A 327 17.50 -17.19 7.42
N LEU A 328 17.58 -15.88 7.23
CA LEU A 328 18.83 -15.11 7.17
C LEU A 328 19.59 -15.08 8.51
N GLY A 329 18.97 -15.53 9.61
CA GLY A 329 19.64 -15.81 10.88
C GLY A 329 20.45 -14.62 11.41
N ASN A 330 21.78 -14.76 11.40
CA ASN A 330 22.77 -13.80 11.94
C ASN A 330 23.05 -12.59 11.01
N PHE A 331 22.25 -12.34 9.97
CA PHE A 331 22.35 -11.15 9.12
C PHE A 331 21.20 -10.16 9.40
N PRO A 332 21.13 -9.59 10.62
CA PRO A 332 20.01 -8.75 11.03
C PRO A 332 19.90 -7.47 10.19
N VAL A 333 21.00 -7.03 9.56
CA VAL A 333 20.99 -5.86 8.69
C VAL A 333 20.22 -6.16 7.41
N LEU A 334 20.57 -7.22 6.67
CA LEU A 334 19.88 -7.59 5.44
C LEU A 334 18.40 -7.89 5.70
N ASP A 335 18.12 -8.71 6.72
CA ASP A 335 16.76 -9.05 7.16
C ASP A 335 15.92 -7.79 7.41
N ARG A 336 16.41 -6.89 8.26
CA ARG A 336 15.67 -5.68 8.60
C ARG A 336 15.50 -4.73 7.41
N GLN A 337 16.48 -4.65 6.50
CA GLN A 337 16.37 -3.83 5.29
C GLN A 337 15.28 -4.36 4.36
N ILE A 338 15.27 -5.66 4.08
CA ILE A 338 14.25 -6.30 3.24
C ILE A 338 12.86 -6.10 3.84
N GLN A 339 12.69 -6.40 5.13
CA GLN A 339 11.40 -6.32 5.79
C GLN A 339 10.90 -4.87 5.96
N PHE A 340 11.79 -3.86 5.96
CA PHE A 340 11.41 -2.44 5.95
C PHE A 340 10.77 -2.01 4.62
N GLY A 341 11.01 -2.74 3.52
CA GLY A 341 10.33 -2.53 2.25
C GLY A 341 8.81 -2.64 2.37
N HIS A 342 8.31 -3.68 3.04
CA HIS A 342 6.86 -3.85 3.28
C HIS A 342 6.28 -2.70 4.13
N PHE A 343 7.01 -2.25 5.15
CA PHE A 343 6.63 -1.11 5.97
C PHE A 343 6.48 0.17 5.12
N SER A 344 7.43 0.39 4.21
CA SER A 344 7.41 1.51 3.27
C SER A 344 6.24 1.44 2.28
N LEU A 345 5.95 0.26 1.73
CA LEU A 345 4.82 0.05 0.82
C LEU A 345 3.47 0.30 1.50
N ARG A 346 3.29 -0.17 2.74
CA ARG A 346 2.05 0.10 3.52
C ARG A 346 1.84 1.56 3.82
N ALA A 347 2.91 2.32 4.00
CA ALA A 347 2.87 3.78 4.14
C ALA A 347 2.72 4.52 2.81
N GLN A 348 2.47 3.82 1.69
CA GLN A 348 2.38 4.38 0.34
C GLN A 348 3.64 5.15 -0.08
N ARG A 349 4.82 4.67 0.34
CA ARG A 349 6.13 5.21 -0.03
C ARG A 349 6.92 4.19 -0.87
N PRO A 350 6.51 3.93 -2.12
CA PRO A 350 7.15 2.93 -2.98
C PRO A 350 8.61 3.27 -3.31
N ILE A 351 8.97 4.56 -3.34
CA ILE A 351 10.36 5.00 -3.57
C ILE A 351 11.32 4.49 -2.48
N LEU A 352 10.86 4.47 -1.21
CA LEU A 352 11.67 3.96 -0.09
C LEU A 352 11.82 2.44 -0.16
N ALA A 353 10.76 1.74 -0.60
CA ALA A 353 10.81 0.31 -0.84
C ALA A 353 11.81 -0.02 -1.96
N GLU A 354 11.77 0.72 -3.08
CA GLU A 354 12.73 0.54 -4.18
C GLU A 354 14.19 0.77 -3.72
N ILE A 355 14.45 1.84 -2.96
CA ILE A 355 15.78 2.10 -2.40
C ILE A 355 16.21 0.94 -1.49
N GLY A 356 15.34 0.51 -0.57
CA GLY A 356 15.59 -0.62 0.33
C GLY A 356 15.91 -1.93 -0.40
N GLU A 357 15.22 -2.20 -1.51
CA GLU A 357 15.44 -3.39 -2.33
C GLU A 357 16.76 -3.35 -3.08
N ARG A 358 17.14 -2.19 -3.63
CA ARG A 358 18.45 -2.03 -4.27
C ARG A 358 19.59 -2.16 -3.25
N ILE A 359 19.37 -1.72 -2.01
CA ILE A 359 20.30 -1.96 -0.90
C ILE A 359 20.39 -3.45 -0.59
N ALA A 360 19.25 -4.14 -0.45
CA ALA A 360 19.23 -5.57 -0.19
C ALA A 360 19.90 -6.36 -1.32
N PHE A 361 19.63 -6.00 -2.58
CA PHE A 361 20.29 -6.55 -3.77
C PHE A 361 21.81 -6.40 -3.65
N SER A 362 22.29 -5.18 -3.36
CA SER A 362 23.72 -4.90 -3.17
C SER A 362 24.34 -5.77 -2.07
N ILE A 363 23.69 -5.87 -0.91
CA ILE A 363 24.19 -6.67 0.22
C ILE A 363 24.23 -8.16 -0.15
N ILE A 364 23.18 -8.69 -0.80
CA ILE A 364 23.12 -10.08 -1.27
C ILE A 364 24.28 -10.38 -2.23
N SER A 365 24.54 -9.48 -3.19
CA SER A 365 25.64 -9.59 -4.15
C SER A 365 27.04 -9.38 -3.54
N ARG A 366 27.16 -8.65 -2.42
CA ARG A 366 28.45 -8.39 -1.74
C ARG A 366 28.85 -9.49 -0.77
N GLU A 367 27.93 -9.90 0.10
CA GLU A 367 28.23 -10.73 1.28
C GLU A 367 28.03 -12.23 1.03
N GLY A 368 27.29 -12.59 -0.02
CA GLY A 368 27.24 -13.95 -0.55
C GLY A 368 28.12 -14.07 -1.79
N GLU A 369 28.79 -15.21 -1.97
CA GLU A 369 29.00 -15.67 -3.35
C GLU A 369 27.61 -15.66 -4.00
N GLU A 370 27.45 -15.08 -5.18
CA GLU A 370 26.15 -15.03 -5.90
C GLU A 370 25.52 -16.43 -6.05
N THR A 371 26.32 -17.47 -5.86
CA THR A 371 25.97 -18.89 -5.85
C THR A 371 25.81 -19.48 -4.44
N SER A 372 25.58 -18.69 -3.39
CA SER A 372 25.47 -19.19 -2.00
C SER A 372 24.02 -19.47 -1.58
N GLN A 373 23.80 -20.35 -0.59
CA GLN A 373 22.46 -20.54 0.02
C GLN A 373 21.92 -19.22 0.58
N LYS A 374 22.79 -18.37 1.13
CA LYS A 374 22.41 -17.08 1.70
C LYS A 374 21.81 -16.14 0.67
N ALA A 375 22.37 -16.14 -0.55
CA ALA A 375 21.81 -15.36 -1.64
C ALA A 375 20.40 -15.85 -2.01
N ALA A 376 20.21 -17.17 -2.10
CA ALA A 376 18.88 -17.76 -2.32
C ALA A 376 17.88 -17.35 -1.22
N ASP A 377 18.28 -17.44 0.05
CA ASP A 377 17.41 -17.05 1.18
C ASP A 377 17.05 -15.55 1.14
N GLY A 378 17.99 -14.67 0.77
CA GLY A 378 17.75 -13.24 0.62
C GLY A 378 16.79 -12.90 -0.51
N TRP A 379 16.94 -13.54 -1.67
CA TRP A 379 16.01 -13.40 -2.79
C TRP A 379 14.61 -13.92 -2.44
N GLN A 380 14.53 -15.06 -1.75
CA GLN A 380 13.26 -15.62 -1.27
C GLN A 380 12.52 -14.63 -0.36
N GLU A 381 13.24 -13.94 0.52
CA GLU A 381 12.64 -12.99 1.45
C GLU A 381 12.16 -11.71 0.77
N LEU A 382 12.94 -11.15 -0.17
CA LEU A 382 12.51 -10.05 -1.03
C LEU A 382 11.23 -10.40 -1.80
N ALA A 383 11.19 -11.59 -2.39
CA ALA A 383 10.02 -12.10 -3.08
C ALA A 383 8.81 -12.19 -2.16
N SER A 384 9.00 -12.73 -0.94
CA SER A 384 7.94 -12.88 0.07
C SER A 384 7.37 -11.53 0.51
N ILE A 385 8.21 -10.50 0.65
CA ILE A 385 7.78 -9.13 0.96
C ILE A 385 6.91 -8.55 -0.16
N ARG A 386 7.30 -8.76 -1.43
CA ARG A 386 6.49 -8.33 -2.58
C ARG A 386 5.19 -9.10 -2.71
N THR A 387 5.19 -10.41 -2.46
CA THR A 387 3.95 -11.22 -2.38
C THR A 387 3.01 -10.68 -1.30
N LEU A 388 3.53 -10.30 -0.13
CA LEU A 388 2.72 -9.71 0.93
C LEU A 388 2.18 -8.31 0.60
N ALA A 389 2.79 -7.62 -0.36
CA ALA A 389 2.34 -6.34 -0.87
C ALA A 389 1.47 -6.47 -2.13
N ASP A 390 1.04 -7.69 -2.48
CA ASP A 390 0.26 -8.02 -3.70
C ASP A 390 0.98 -7.65 -5.03
N ASP A 391 2.29 -7.46 -4.97
CA ASP A 391 3.13 -7.18 -6.15
C ASP A 391 3.76 -8.47 -6.67
N HIS A 392 2.90 -9.31 -7.24
CA HIS A 392 3.27 -10.64 -7.71
C HIS A 392 4.24 -10.63 -8.90
N GLY A 393 4.19 -9.61 -9.75
CA GLY A 393 5.12 -9.43 -10.85
C GLY A 393 6.55 -9.19 -10.35
N GLU A 394 6.74 -8.30 -9.36
CA GLU A 394 8.04 -8.08 -8.75
C GLU A 394 8.49 -9.28 -7.90
N ALA A 395 7.56 -9.92 -7.17
CA ALA A 395 7.84 -11.15 -6.43
C ALA A 395 8.38 -12.26 -7.34
N ALA A 396 7.80 -12.43 -8.53
CA ALA A 396 8.25 -13.42 -9.51
C ALA A 396 9.70 -13.16 -9.98
N LYS A 397 10.11 -11.90 -10.15
CA LYS A 397 11.50 -11.55 -10.50
C LYS A 397 12.47 -12.02 -9.41
N TRP A 398 12.14 -11.80 -8.14
CA TRP A 398 12.98 -12.21 -7.02
C TRP A 398 13.00 -13.74 -6.82
N PHE A 399 11.86 -14.43 -6.94
CA PHE A 399 11.85 -15.90 -6.94
C PHE A 399 12.64 -16.49 -8.11
N LYS A 400 12.68 -15.81 -9.25
CA LYS A 400 13.51 -16.22 -10.38
C LYS A 400 15.00 -16.12 -10.06
N MET A 401 15.43 -15.03 -9.40
CA MET A 401 16.80 -14.92 -8.90
C MET A 401 17.13 -16.03 -7.90
N GLU A 402 16.24 -16.33 -6.95
CA GLU A 402 16.39 -17.47 -6.03
C GLU A 402 16.61 -18.79 -6.80
N LEU A 403 15.75 -19.07 -7.78
CA LEU A 403 15.81 -20.29 -8.58
C LEU A 403 17.14 -20.43 -9.32
N ASP A 404 17.62 -19.34 -9.93
CA ASP A 404 18.86 -19.36 -10.69
C ASP A 404 20.08 -19.63 -9.76
N VAL A 405 20.09 -19.06 -8.55
CA VAL A 405 21.09 -19.39 -7.52
C VAL A 405 21.04 -20.87 -7.14
N LEU A 406 19.86 -21.41 -6.85
CA LEU A 406 19.70 -22.82 -6.46
C LEU A 406 20.11 -23.79 -7.58
N LYS A 407 19.79 -23.47 -8.84
CA LYS A 407 20.22 -24.26 -10.00
C LYS A 407 21.73 -24.26 -10.15
N ASN A 408 22.36 -23.09 -10.10
CA ASN A 408 23.82 -22.96 -10.24
C ASN A 408 24.57 -23.74 -9.15
N ARG A 409 24.06 -23.74 -7.93
CA ARG A 409 24.59 -24.55 -6.82
C ARG A 409 24.50 -26.03 -7.08
N ASN A 410 23.33 -26.50 -7.50
CA ASN A 410 23.10 -27.91 -7.82
C ASN A 410 24.03 -28.38 -8.95
N SER A 411 24.18 -27.58 -10.02
CA SER A 411 25.08 -27.88 -11.14
C SER A 411 26.56 -27.83 -10.77
N SER A 412 26.95 -27.05 -9.75
CA SER A 412 28.32 -26.97 -9.24
C SER A 412 28.68 -28.08 -8.24
N GLY A 413 27.80 -29.08 -8.06
CA GLY A 413 28.00 -30.20 -7.13
C GLY A 413 27.75 -29.86 -5.66
N GLN A 414 27.26 -28.65 -5.36
CA GLN A 414 26.81 -28.32 -4.00
C GLN A 414 25.48 -29.01 -3.72
N LYS A 415 25.34 -29.57 -2.52
CA LYS A 415 24.10 -30.23 -2.11
C LYS A 415 22.97 -29.19 -1.96
N VAL A 416 22.00 -29.24 -2.86
CA VAL A 416 20.71 -28.54 -2.76
C VAL A 416 19.63 -29.58 -2.49
N ALA A 417 18.77 -29.35 -1.51
CA ALA A 417 17.65 -30.25 -1.27
C ALA A 417 16.68 -30.17 -2.45
N LYS A 418 16.25 -31.34 -2.97
CA LYS A 418 15.28 -31.40 -4.07
C LYS A 418 13.98 -30.72 -3.68
N GLU A 419 13.59 -30.85 -2.40
CA GLU A 419 12.45 -30.15 -1.81
C GLU A 419 12.55 -28.62 -1.94
N ASP A 420 13.71 -28.03 -1.63
CA ASP A 420 13.90 -26.57 -1.68
C ASP A 420 13.80 -26.04 -3.11
N LEU A 421 14.37 -26.78 -4.07
CA LEU A 421 14.29 -26.43 -5.47
C LEU A 421 12.83 -26.54 -5.98
N LEU A 422 12.11 -27.60 -5.62
CA LEU A 422 10.69 -27.75 -5.97
C LEU A 422 9.83 -26.66 -5.33
N ALA A 423 10.07 -26.33 -4.06
CA ALA A 423 9.38 -25.25 -3.37
C ALA A 423 9.57 -23.89 -4.07
N CYS A 424 10.79 -23.59 -4.55
CA CYS A 424 11.08 -22.39 -5.31
C CYS A 424 10.31 -22.36 -6.65
N TYR A 425 10.30 -23.47 -7.40
CA TYR A 425 9.48 -23.58 -8.62
C TYR A 425 8.00 -23.31 -8.37
N VAL A 426 7.43 -23.86 -7.29
CA VAL A 426 6.02 -23.65 -6.92
C VAL A 426 5.77 -22.18 -6.58
N ARG A 427 6.61 -21.54 -5.76
CA ARG A 427 6.46 -20.11 -5.39
C ARG A 427 6.57 -19.18 -6.60
N LEU A 428 7.55 -19.41 -7.47
CA LEU A 428 7.73 -18.66 -8.71
C LEU A 428 6.50 -18.81 -9.62
N SER A 429 6.05 -20.05 -9.83
CA SER A 429 4.92 -20.34 -10.72
C SER A 429 3.62 -19.75 -10.19
N ASN A 430 3.39 -19.81 -8.88
CA ASN A 430 2.24 -19.16 -8.25
C ASN A 430 2.31 -17.64 -8.41
N SER A 431 3.47 -17.02 -8.19
CA SER A 431 3.62 -15.57 -8.36
C SER A 431 3.39 -15.14 -9.81
N LEU A 432 3.90 -15.90 -10.78
CA LEU A 432 3.62 -15.67 -12.20
C LEU A 432 2.14 -15.86 -12.54
N ALA A 433 1.47 -16.86 -11.96
CA ALA A 433 0.05 -17.10 -12.16
C ALA A 433 -0.81 -15.97 -11.57
N GLU A 434 -0.48 -15.46 -10.38
CA GLU A 434 -1.11 -14.30 -9.75
C GLU A 434 -0.86 -12.99 -10.53
N ASP A 435 0.27 -12.88 -11.23
CA ASP A 435 0.51 -11.78 -12.16
C ASP A 435 -0.18 -11.98 -13.53
N GLY A 436 -0.82 -13.13 -13.75
CA GLY A 436 -1.51 -13.50 -15.00
C GLY A 436 -0.59 -14.01 -16.11
N GLN A 437 0.68 -14.29 -15.82
CA GLN A 437 1.69 -14.84 -16.73
C GLN A 437 1.64 -16.39 -16.77
N PHE A 438 0.48 -16.94 -17.12
CA PHE A 438 0.23 -18.39 -17.03
C PHE A 438 1.12 -19.26 -17.91
N GLU A 439 1.48 -18.82 -19.12
CA GLU A 439 2.37 -19.60 -19.99
C GLU A 439 3.80 -19.67 -19.42
N ALA A 440 4.28 -18.58 -18.81
CA ALA A 440 5.56 -18.58 -18.11
C ALA A 440 5.51 -19.51 -16.89
N ALA A 441 4.45 -19.43 -16.09
CA ALA A 441 4.23 -20.32 -14.94
C ALA A 441 4.20 -21.80 -15.37
N LYS A 442 3.49 -22.12 -16.45
CA LYS A 442 3.46 -23.48 -17.03
C LYS A 442 4.84 -23.95 -17.43
N GLY A 443 5.66 -23.10 -18.06
CA GLY A 443 7.03 -23.42 -18.44
C GLY A 443 7.86 -23.90 -17.25
N PHE A 444 7.80 -23.18 -16.13
CA PHE A 444 8.51 -23.55 -14.90
C PHE A 444 7.96 -24.81 -14.23
N LEU A 445 6.64 -25.00 -14.21
CA LEU A 445 6.04 -26.23 -13.66
C LEU A 445 6.38 -27.48 -14.47
N VAL A 446 6.44 -27.36 -15.80
CA VAL A 446 6.88 -28.45 -16.70
C VAL A 446 8.36 -28.76 -16.48
N GLU A 447 9.20 -27.73 -16.34
CA GLU A 447 10.62 -27.91 -16.03
C GLU A 447 10.81 -28.68 -14.71
N SER A 448 9.98 -28.42 -13.70
CA SER A 448 10.08 -29.05 -12.39
C SER A 448 9.39 -30.42 -12.27
N MET A 449 8.74 -30.93 -13.33
CA MET A 449 8.00 -32.21 -13.28
C MET A 449 8.87 -33.41 -12.92
N GLY A 450 10.07 -33.51 -13.51
CA GLY A 450 10.99 -34.60 -13.21
C GLY A 450 11.42 -34.59 -11.75
N LEU A 451 11.73 -33.39 -11.23
CA LEU A 451 12.08 -33.17 -9.83
C LEU A 451 10.94 -33.54 -8.88
N ALA A 452 9.70 -33.19 -9.22
CA ALA A 452 8.52 -33.51 -8.40
C ALA A 452 8.33 -35.03 -8.22
N GLY A 453 8.70 -35.86 -9.22
CA GLY A 453 8.67 -37.33 -9.11
C GLY A 453 9.74 -37.91 -8.19
N GLU A 454 10.78 -37.15 -7.87
CA GLU A 454 11.92 -37.57 -7.05
C GLU A 454 11.86 -37.05 -5.60
N VAL A 455 10.95 -36.12 -5.31
CA VAL A 455 10.78 -35.52 -3.98
C VAL A 455 9.85 -36.40 -3.14
N GLU A 456 10.31 -36.83 -1.96
CA GLU A 456 9.52 -37.66 -1.04
C GLU A 456 8.44 -36.85 -0.29
N SER A 457 8.62 -35.53 -0.19
CA SER A 457 7.67 -34.65 0.49
C SER A 457 6.31 -34.64 -0.20
N LYS A 458 5.35 -35.36 0.40
CA LYS A 458 3.93 -35.35 -0.02
C LYS A 458 3.34 -33.94 -0.08
N ASN A 459 3.74 -33.06 0.85
CA ASN A 459 3.24 -31.69 0.88
C ASN A 459 3.70 -30.88 -0.34
N TRP A 460 4.99 -30.92 -0.69
CA TRP A 460 5.49 -30.16 -1.84
C TRP A 460 5.03 -30.74 -3.18
N THR A 461 4.89 -32.05 -3.29
CA THR A 461 4.33 -32.68 -4.49
C THR A 461 2.83 -32.38 -4.64
N PHE A 462 2.08 -32.30 -3.54
CA PHE A 462 0.68 -31.84 -3.53
C PHE A 462 0.58 -30.37 -4.01
N LEU A 463 1.38 -29.46 -3.43
CA LEU A 463 1.38 -28.04 -3.80
C LEU A 463 1.82 -27.81 -5.26
N HIS A 464 2.75 -28.61 -5.77
CA HIS A 464 3.14 -28.58 -7.19
C HIS A 464 2.00 -28.97 -8.12
N ARG A 465 1.27 -30.05 -7.80
CA ARG A 465 0.07 -30.44 -8.55
C ARG A 465 -1.05 -29.40 -8.44
N GLN A 466 -1.22 -28.77 -7.27
CA GLN A 466 -2.16 -27.68 -7.09
C GLN A 466 -1.82 -26.49 -8.00
N ALA A 467 -0.55 -26.07 -8.02
CA ALA A 467 -0.07 -25.00 -8.92
C ALA A 467 -0.31 -25.32 -10.40
N ILE A 468 -0.15 -26.60 -10.81
CA ILE A 468 -0.53 -27.05 -12.16
C ILE A 468 -2.03 -26.85 -12.41
N GLY A 469 -2.88 -27.24 -11.46
CA GLY A 469 -4.32 -27.05 -11.54
C GLY A 469 -4.72 -25.57 -11.70
N ASP A 470 -4.06 -24.69 -10.94
CA ASP A 470 -4.26 -23.23 -10.96
C ASP A 470 -3.83 -22.62 -12.30
N VAL A 471 -2.62 -22.95 -12.77
CA VAL A 471 -2.11 -22.48 -14.07
C VAL A 471 -2.97 -23.00 -15.22
N THR A 472 -3.42 -24.26 -15.14
CA THR A 472 -4.28 -24.88 -16.16
C THR A 472 -5.65 -24.19 -16.23
N PHE A 473 -6.20 -23.78 -15.08
CA PHE A 473 -7.41 -22.94 -15.04
C PHE A 473 -7.16 -21.58 -15.71
N GLY A 474 -6.05 -20.92 -15.39
CA GLY A 474 -5.66 -19.64 -15.98
C GLY A 474 -5.51 -19.67 -17.50
N LEU A 475 -5.00 -20.79 -18.02
CA LEU A 475 -4.94 -21.11 -19.45
C LEU A 475 -6.28 -21.53 -20.05
N LYS A 476 -7.37 -21.46 -19.28
CA LYS A 476 -8.74 -21.80 -19.66
C LYS A 476 -8.94 -23.25 -20.07
N ASN A 477 -8.05 -24.14 -19.67
CA ASN A 477 -8.26 -25.58 -19.81
C ASN A 477 -9.00 -26.13 -18.58
N TYR A 478 -10.24 -25.69 -18.44
CA TYR A 478 -11.07 -26.02 -17.29
C TYR A 478 -11.29 -27.54 -17.08
N PRO A 479 -11.49 -28.37 -18.13
CA PRO A 479 -11.62 -29.82 -17.92
C PRO A 479 -10.40 -30.45 -17.23
N SER A 480 -9.18 -30.13 -17.67
CA SER A 480 -7.96 -30.64 -17.03
C SER A 480 -7.78 -30.10 -15.62
N SER A 481 -8.06 -28.81 -15.40
CA SER A 481 -8.02 -28.21 -14.06
C SER A 481 -9.00 -28.88 -13.08
N ALA A 482 -10.24 -29.15 -13.53
CA ALA A 482 -11.24 -29.85 -12.73
C ALA A 482 -10.78 -31.26 -12.36
N GLN A 483 -10.23 -32.01 -13.32
CA GLN A 483 -9.67 -33.34 -13.06
C GLN A 483 -8.54 -33.29 -12.01
N THR A 484 -7.65 -32.30 -12.09
CA THR A 484 -6.58 -32.11 -11.12
C THR A 484 -7.12 -31.84 -9.72
N PHE A 485 -8.05 -30.89 -9.56
CA PHE A 485 -8.59 -30.55 -8.24
C PHE A 485 -9.49 -31.63 -7.64
N GLU A 486 -10.23 -32.38 -8.48
CA GLU A 486 -11.00 -33.53 -8.02
C GLU A 486 -10.07 -34.63 -7.48
N ALA A 487 -8.97 -34.93 -8.18
CA ALA A 487 -7.96 -35.88 -7.71
C ALA A 487 -7.30 -35.43 -6.40
N LEU A 488 -6.92 -34.14 -6.29
CA LEU A 488 -6.30 -33.60 -5.08
C LEU A 488 -7.26 -33.55 -3.89
N ALA A 489 -8.55 -33.26 -4.11
CA ALA A 489 -9.56 -33.31 -3.06
C ALA A 489 -9.73 -34.73 -2.51
N ASN A 490 -9.76 -35.73 -3.39
CA ASN A 490 -9.84 -37.14 -2.98
C ASN A 490 -8.59 -37.58 -2.21
N GLU A 491 -7.40 -37.21 -2.69
CA GLU A 491 -6.13 -37.50 -1.99
C GLU A 491 -6.10 -36.84 -0.60
N ALA A 492 -6.50 -35.57 -0.49
CA ALA A 492 -6.58 -34.86 0.77
C ALA A 492 -7.55 -35.52 1.75
N ARG A 493 -8.70 -36.02 1.26
CA ARG A 493 -9.66 -36.79 2.05
C ARG A 493 -9.04 -38.09 2.58
N GLU A 494 -8.33 -38.84 1.75
CA GLU A 494 -7.65 -40.08 2.14
C GLU A 494 -6.57 -39.83 3.20
N MET A 495 -5.95 -38.65 3.19
CA MET A 495 -4.96 -38.21 4.19
C MET A 495 -5.58 -37.57 5.45
N ASP A 496 -6.91 -37.48 5.57
CA ASP A 496 -7.63 -36.70 6.60
C ASP A 496 -7.16 -35.22 6.68
N ALA A 497 -6.70 -34.67 5.54
CA ALA A 497 -6.24 -33.30 5.40
C ALA A 497 -7.40 -32.36 5.04
N LYS A 498 -8.37 -32.23 5.95
CA LYS A 498 -9.65 -31.51 5.72
C LYS A 498 -9.52 -30.09 5.16
N ILE A 499 -8.47 -29.35 5.54
CA ILE A 499 -8.20 -27.99 5.02
C ILE A 499 -7.85 -28.05 3.53
N ASN A 500 -6.97 -28.97 3.15
CA ASN A 500 -6.56 -29.16 1.76
C ASN A 500 -7.71 -29.71 0.92
N GLU A 501 -8.52 -30.60 1.49
CA GLU A 501 -9.74 -31.11 0.85
C GLU A 501 -10.68 -29.94 0.52
N MET A 502 -11.01 -29.11 1.50
CA MET A 502 -11.91 -27.97 1.29
C MET A 502 -11.35 -26.94 0.30
N ASP A 503 -10.04 -26.64 0.32
CA ASP A 503 -9.43 -25.72 -0.65
C ASP A 503 -9.51 -26.28 -2.08
N CYS A 504 -9.19 -27.56 -2.28
CA CYS A 504 -9.29 -28.21 -3.59
C CYS A 504 -10.74 -28.28 -4.08
N MET A 505 -11.70 -28.54 -3.19
CA MET A 505 -13.12 -28.56 -3.56
C MET A 505 -13.65 -27.18 -3.91
N ASN A 506 -13.20 -26.12 -3.23
CA ASN A 506 -13.52 -24.75 -3.61
C ASN A 506 -12.98 -24.43 -5.01
N ARG A 507 -11.72 -24.79 -5.30
CA ARG A 507 -11.13 -24.63 -6.64
C ARG A 507 -11.88 -25.46 -7.69
N LEU A 508 -12.26 -26.69 -7.39
CA LEU A 508 -13.08 -27.52 -8.26
C LEU A 508 -14.44 -26.87 -8.57
N ALA A 509 -15.12 -26.34 -7.56
CA ALA A 509 -16.39 -25.64 -7.73
C ALA A 509 -16.22 -24.41 -8.64
N VAL A 510 -15.18 -23.60 -8.43
CA VAL A 510 -14.84 -22.45 -9.30
C VAL A 510 -14.65 -22.91 -10.75
N THR A 511 -13.90 -23.99 -10.98
CA THR A 511 -13.69 -24.55 -12.31
C THR A 511 -14.99 -25.05 -12.94
N GLN A 512 -15.85 -25.73 -12.18
CA GLN A 512 -17.15 -26.20 -12.66
C GLN A 512 -18.07 -25.03 -13.04
N ILE A 513 -18.07 -23.93 -12.29
CA ILE A 513 -18.81 -22.72 -12.66
C ILE A 513 -18.27 -22.13 -13.97
N ALA A 514 -16.94 -22.03 -14.12
CA ALA A 514 -16.31 -21.56 -15.36
C ALA A 514 -16.61 -22.46 -16.57
N MET A 515 -16.86 -23.75 -16.34
CA MET A 515 -17.31 -24.71 -17.36
C MET A 515 -18.81 -24.63 -17.69
N GLY A 516 -19.58 -23.75 -17.03
CA GLY A 516 -21.03 -23.69 -17.18
C GLY A 516 -21.76 -24.87 -16.53
N GLN A 517 -21.22 -25.42 -15.44
CA GLN A 517 -21.77 -26.58 -14.72
C GLN A 517 -22.20 -26.19 -13.29
N PRO A 518 -23.19 -25.28 -13.11
CA PRO A 518 -23.57 -24.75 -11.81
C PRO A 518 -24.14 -25.81 -10.86
N ASP A 519 -24.81 -26.85 -11.38
CA ASP A 519 -25.37 -27.93 -10.55
C ASP A 519 -24.26 -28.79 -9.92
N ARG A 520 -23.21 -29.10 -10.69
CA ARG A 520 -22.02 -29.80 -10.14
C ARG A 520 -21.25 -28.94 -9.15
N ALA A 521 -21.15 -27.63 -9.43
CA ALA A 521 -20.55 -26.68 -8.50
C ALA A 521 -21.33 -26.61 -7.18
N ARG A 522 -22.67 -26.62 -7.24
CA ARG A 522 -23.55 -26.68 -6.08
C ARG A 522 -23.29 -27.94 -5.25
N GLU A 523 -23.28 -29.11 -5.87
CA GLU A 523 -22.99 -30.37 -5.18
C GLU A 523 -21.62 -30.34 -4.48
N THR A 524 -20.60 -29.79 -5.14
CA THR A 524 -19.25 -29.65 -4.58
C THR A 524 -19.24 -28.67 -3.39
N LEU A 525 -19.92 -27.52 -3.50
CA LEU A 525 -20.06 -26.55 -2.42
C LEU A 525 -20.85 -27.10 -1.23
N GLU A 526 -21.88 -27.92 -1.46
CA GLU A 526 -22.62 -28.62 -0.39
C GLU A 526 -21.73 -29.58 0.40
N GLN A 527 -20.76 -30.22 -0.26
CA GLN A 527 -19.77 -31.03 0.44
C GLN A 527 -18.78 -30.15 1.23
N CYS A 528 -18.33 -29.00 0.68
CA CYS A 528 -17.54 -28.02 1.45
C CYS A 528 -18.29 -27.54 2.70
N ILE A 529 -19.59 -27.29 2.58
CA ILE A 529 -20.47 -26.92 3.69
C ILE A 529 -20.47 -27.99 4.78
N LYS A 530 -20.68 -29.26 4.42
CA LYS A 530 -20.68 -30.37 5.39
C LYS A 530 -19.35 -30.45 6.16
N LEU A 531 -18.23 -30.24 5.47
CA LEU A 531 -16.90 -30.17 6.11
C LEU A 531 -16.78 -28.97 7.07
N ALA A 532 -17.17 -27.78 6.61
CA ALA A 532 -17.11 -26.56 7.40
C ALA A 532 -17.98 -26.61 8.67
N GLU A 533 -19.16 -27.23 8.58
CA GLU A 533 -20.06 -27.42 9.73
C GLU A 533 -19.54 -28.43 10.75
N THR A 534 -18.78 -29.44 10.29
CA THR A 534 -18.20 -30.47 11.15
C THR A 534 -17.03 -29.93 11.99
N ASP A 535 -16.34 -28.88 11.53
CA ASP A 535 -15.15 -28.32 12.19
C ASP A 535 -15.17 -26.77 12.20
N ARG A 536 -16.22 -26.21 12.81
CA ARG A 536 -16.48 -24.76 12.84
C ARG A 536 -15.32 -23.92 13.40
N ASN A 537 -14.48 -24.49 14.27
CA ASN A 537 -13.35 -23.77 14.86
C ASN A 537 -12.15 -23.64 13.90
N ARG A 538 -12.01 -24.54 12.91
CA ARG A 538 -10.91 -24.48 11.93
C ARG A 538 -11.27 -23.75 10.63
N PHE A 539 -12.55 -23.63 10.31
CA PHE A 539 -13.04 -23.09 9.03
C PHE A 539 -13.74 -21.73 9.15
N GLY A 540 -13.35 -20.90 10.13
CA GLY A 540 -14.03 -19.64 10.47
C GLY A 540 -14.20 -18.62 9.31
N ASP A 541 -13.48 -18.78 8.20
CA ASP A 541 -13.56 -17.92 7.01
C ASP A 541 -14.31 -18.60 5.83
N THR A 542 -15.62 -18.83 5.97
CA THR A 542 -16.51 -19.41 4.94
C THR A 542 -16.81 -18.52 3.71
N HIS A 543 -16.12 -17.40 3.55
CA HIS A 543 -16.33 -16.45 2.45
C HIS A 543 -16.16 -17.06 1.06
N LYS A 544 -15.24 -18.02 0.86
CA LYS A 544 -15.07 -18.74 -0.42
C LYS A 544 -16.33 -19.52 -0.81
N ILE A 545 -16.97 -20.17 0.16
CA ILE A 545 -18.26 -20.86 -0.02
C ILE A 545 -19.34 -19.84 -0.38
N ALA A 546 -19.41 -18.72 0.34
CA ALA A 546 -20.38 -17.66 0.08
C ALA A 546 -20.23 -17.06 -1.33
N PHE A 547 -19.02 -16.76 -1.77
CA PHE A 547 -18.78 -16.28 -3.14
C PHE A 547 -19.11 -17.33 -4.19
N GLY A 548 -18.77 -18.61 -3.97
CA GLY A 548 -19.15 -19.71 -4.87
C GLY A 548 -20.66 -19.85 -5.03
N LEU A 549 -21.40 -19.86 -3.92
CA LEU A 549 -22.87 -19.90 -3.92
C LEU A 549 -23.47 -18.64 -4.57
N GLY A 550 -22.91 -17.47 -4.28
CA GLY A 550 -23.32 -16.21 -4.90
C GLY A 550 -23.13 -16.22 -6.41
N ALA A 551 -22.01 -16.75 -6.89
CA ALA A 551 -21.69 -16.85 -8.32
C ALA A 551 -22.68 -17.75 -9.09
N ILE A 552 -23.18 -18.82 -8.47
CA ILE A 552 -24.23 -19.69 -9.04
C ILE A 552 -25.66 -19.18 -8.77
N GLY A 553 -25.82 -18.04 -8.09
CA GLY A 553 -27.11 -17.41 -7.82
C GLY A 553 -27.87 -17.94 -6.59
N ASP A 554 -27.26 -18.80 -5.77
CA ASP A 554 -27.85 -19.23 -4.49
C ASP A 554 -27.58 -18.22 -3.38
N LEU A 555 -28.20 -17.04 -3.51
CA LEU A 555 -27.93 -15.90 -2.66
C LEU A 555 -28.37 -16.13 -1.20
N GLU A 556 -29.45 -16.88 -0.97
CA GLU A 556 -29.96 -17.18 0.37
C GLU A 556 -29.00 -18.10 1.14
N THR A 557 -28.49 -19.15 0.51
CA THR A 557 -27.49 -20.01 1.14
C THR A 557 -26.16 -19.28 1.27
N ALA A 558 -25.76 -18.50 0.26
CA ALA A 558 -24.55 -17.68 0.31
C ALA A 558 -24.54 -16.75 1.53
N LEU A 559 -25.68 -16.11 1.84
CA LEU A 559 -25.80 -15.19 2.98
C LEU A 559 -25.61 -15.90 4.34
N LYS A 560 -26.02 -17.17 4.47
CA LYS A 560 -25.80 -17.98 5.68
C LYS A 560 -24.31 -18.24 5.93
N TYR A 561 -23.54 -18.41 4.85
CA TYR A 561 -22.09 -18.62 4.88
C TYR A 561 -21.28 -17.32 4.78
N ALA A 562 -21.97 -16.17 4.79
CA ALA A 562 -21.38 -14.86 4.98
C ALA A 562 -21.95 -14.19 6.24
N PRO A 563 -21.73 -14.75 7.46
CA PRO A 563 -22.31 -14.20 8.68
C PRO A 563 -21.85 -12.77 8.94
N ALA A 564 -22.69 -12.00 9.65
CA ALA A 564 -22.29 -10.69 10.14
C ALA A 564 -21.12 -10.85 11.12
N SER A 565 -19.93 -10.40 10.73
CA SER A 565 -18.75 -10.45 11.60
C SER A 565 -18.88 -9.36 12.68
N GLY A 566 -19.17 -9.81 13.91
CA GLY A 566 -19.43 -8.95 15.07
C GLY A 566 -18.21 -8.50 15.88
N GLY A 567 -16.98 -8.50 15.36
CA GLY A 567 -15.83 -8.13 16.21
C GLY A 567 -14.58 -7.67 15.46
N GLY A 568 -14.09 -6.47 15.82
CA GLY A 568 -12.75 -5.97 15.50
C GLY A 568 -12.70 -4.67 14.69
N ASN A 569 -11.55 -3.98 14.77
CA ASN A 569 -11.17 -2.83 13.94
C ASN A 569 -10.69 -3.28 12.55
N SER A 570 -11.37 -4.21 11.87
CA SER A 570 -10.96 -4.69 10.54
C SER A 570 -12.14 -4.87 9.59
N VAL A 571 -11.84 -4.75 8.29
CA VAL A 571 -12.72 -5.14 7.18
C VAL A 571 -12.24 -6.51 6.69
N THR A 572 -13.16 -7.48 6.56
CA THR A 572 -12.83 -8.86 6.20
C THR A 572 -13.50 -9.26 4.89
N TYR A 573 -12.96 -10.26 4.18
CA TYR A 573 -13.64 -10.85 3.02
C TYR A 573 -15.04 -11.35 3.34
N MET A 574 -15.30 -11.79 4.58
CA MET A 574 -16.63 -12.17 5.01
C MET A 574 -17.61 -10.99 4.95
N ALA A 575 -17.19 -9.82 5.45
CA ALA A 575 -18.01 -8.61 5.42
C ALA A 575 -18.25 -8.17 3.96
N ILE A 576 -17.24 -8.27 3.11
CA ILE A 576 -17.37 -7.90 1.70
C ILE A 576 -18.28 -8.88 0.94
N ALA A 577 -18.11 -10.19 1.13
CA ALA A 577 -18.98 -11.21 0.56
C ALA A 577 -20.43 -10.96 0.98
N ARG A 578 -20.68 -10.77 2.28
CA ARG A 578 -22.02 -10.47 2.81
C ARG A 578 -22.61 -9.24 2.17
N MET A 579 -21.85 -8.15 2.10
CA MET A 579 -22.27 -6.88 1.51
C MET A 579 -22.70 -7.06 0.04
N ALA A 580 -21.85 -7.69 -0.77
CA ALA A 580 -22.13 -7.93 -2.18
C ALA A 580 -23.33 -8.88 -2.38
N ILE A 581 -23.47 -9.91 -1.54
CA ILE A 581 -24.62 -10.84 -1.58
C ILE A 581 -25.92 -10.10 -1.22
N LEU A 582 -25.95 -9.35 -0.12
CA LEU A 582 -27.12 -8.56 0.28
C LEU A 582 -27.55 -7.58 -0.81
N PHE A 583 -26.58 -6.89 -1.42
CA PHE A 583 -26.83 -5.99 -2.52
C PHE A 583 -27.43 -6.74 -3.71
N ASN A 584 -26.86 -7.89 -4.07
CA ASN A 584 -27.36 -8.72 -5.16
C ASN A 584 -28.76 -9.32 -4.91
N MET A 585 -29.15 -9.52 -3.66
CA MET A 585 -30.51 -9.92 -3.28
C MET A 585 -31.54 -8.78 -3.37
N GLY A 586 -31.11 -7.53 -3.59
CA GLY A 586 -31.98 -6.35 -3.52
C GLY A 586 -32.21 -5.84 -2.10
N ARG A 587 -31.49 -6.37 -1.09
CA ARG A 587 -31.52 -5.89 0.30
C ARG A 587 -30.56 -4.71 0.47
N ILE A 588 -30.81 -3.66 -0.31
CA ILE A 588 -29.87 -2.55 -0.52
C ILE A 588 -29.55 -1.83 0.79
N GLU A 589 -30.55 -1.54 1.62
CA GLU A 589 -30.36 -0.84 2.89
C GLU A 589 -29.38 -1.56 3.82
N GLU A 590 -29.51 -2.89 3.95
CA GLU A 590 -28.61 -3.70 4.78
C GLU A 590 -27.18 -3.71 4.22
N ALA A 591 -27.03 -3.77 2.90
CA ALA A 591 -25.74 -3.68 2.25
C ALA A 591 -25.09 -2.30 2.48
N MET A 592 -25.85 -1.22 2.38
CA MET A 592 -25.37 0.15 2.64
C MET A 592 -24.91 0.34 4.09
N ILE A 593 -25.66 -0.18 5.07
CA ILE A 593 -25.28 -0.10 6.48
C ILE A 593 -23.92 -0.77 6.69
N LEU A 594 -23.73 -1.98 6.13
CA LEU A 594 -22.47 -2.70 6.24
C LEU A 594 -21.32 -2.00 5.50
N ALA A 595 -21.60 -1.38 4.36
CA ALA A 595 -20.65 -0.61 3.58
C ALA A 595 -20.18 0.63 4.36
N LYS A 596 -21.10 1.42 4.94
CA LYS A 596 -20.77 2.60 5.76
C LYS A 596 -19.96 2.25 7.00
N VAL A 597 -20.29 1.14 7.68
CA VAL A 597 -19.47 0.63 8.79
C VAL A 597 -18.07 0.26 8.31
N SER A 598 -17.95 -0.35 7.14
CA SER A 598 -16.65 -0.73 6.57
C SER A 598 -15.83 0.51 6.16
N GLN A 599 -16.47 1.51 5.55
CA GLN A 599 -15.87 2.80 5.18
C GLN A 599 -15.35 3.55 6.43
N ALA A 600 -16.18 3.64 7.48
CA ALA A 600 -15.78 4.25 8.75
C ALA A 600 -14.54 3.56 9.34
N ARG A 601 -14.49 2.22 9.28
CA ARG A 601 -13.31 1.45 9.68
C ARG A 601 -12.09 1.80 8.82
N LEU A 602 -12.21 1.81 7.50
CA LEU A 602 -11.10 2.16 6.60
C LEU A 602 -10.45 3.51 6.94
N SER A 603 -11.23 4.47 7.47
CA SER A 603 -10.71 5.79 7.87
C SER A 603 -9.93 5.83 9.20
N GLN A 604 -10.01 4.79 10.05
CA GLN A 604 -9.50 4.80 11.43
C GLN A 604 -8.16 4.05 11.64
N GLN A 605 -7.18 4.17 10.72
CA GLN A 605 -5.90 3.43 10.80
C GLN A 605 -6.11 1.91 10.98
N VAL A 606 -6.90 1.32 10.10
CA VAL A 606 -7.18 -0.12 10.16
C VAL A 606 -6.03 -0.92 9.57
N ASN A 607 -5.72 -2.03 10.23
CA ASN A 607 -5.04 -3.15 9.57
C ASN A 607 -5.99 -3.69 8.50
N LEU A 608 -5.89 -3.15 7.28
CA LEU A 608 -6.36 -3.83 6.09
C LEU A 608 -5.83 -5.28 6.16
N ARG A 609 -6.73 -6.26 5.98
CA ARG A 609 -6.29 -7.63 5.70
C ARG A 609 -5.39 -7.54 4.47
N ARG A 610 -4.22 -8.21 4.52
CA ARG A 610 -3.05 -7.99 3.65
C ARG A 610 -3.32 -8.25 2.16
N ASP A 611 -4.51 -8.73 1.82
CA ASP A 611 -4.97 -9.31 0.57
C ASP A 611 -6.15 -8.54 -0.06
N MET A 612 -6.70 -7.50 0.58
CA MET A 612 -7.81 -6.73 0.01
C MET A 612 -7.33 -5.75 -1.07
N ASP A 613 -7.60 -6.09 -2.33
CA ASP A 613 -7.36 -5.23 -3.49
C ASP A 613 -8.08 -3.87 -3.42
N PRO A 614 -7.56 -2.83 -4.10
CA PRO A 614 -8.24 -1.52 -4.24
C PRO A 614 -9.70 -1.63 -4.70
N ILE A 615 -10.04 -2.67 -5.46
CA ILE A 615 -11.41 -2.89 -5.92
C ILE A 615 -12.40 -3.16 -4.78
N HIS A 616 -11.94 -3.77 -3.68
CA HIS A 616 -12.77 -4.05 -2.51
C HIS A 616 -13.14 -2.73 -1.81
N ILE A 617 -12.17 -1.82 -1.72
CA ILE A 617 -12.35 -0.48 -1.16
C ILE A 617 -13.32 0.32 -2.02
N GLU A 618 -13.12 0.34 -3.34
CA GLU A 618 -14.04 1.07 -4.23
C GLU A 618 -15.44 0.44 -4.27
N MET A 619 -15.56 -0.89 -4.11
CA MET A 619 -16.86 -1.56 -3.98
C MET A 619 -17.59 -1.11 -2.70
N ILE A 620 -16.86 -1.03 -1.58
CA ILE A 620 -17.40 -0.52 -0.31
C ILE A 620 -17.89 0.91 -0.50
N ASN A 621 -17.07 1.79 -1.08
CA ASN A 621 -17.43 3.19 -1.30
C ASN A 621 -18.64 3.33 -2.23
N ALA A 622 -18.68 2.59 -3.34
CA ALA A 622 -19.79 2.63 -4.29
C ALA A 622 -21.12 2.16 -3.68
N ILE A 623 -21.10 1.12 -2.84
CA ILE A 623 -22.31 0.66 -2.14
C ILE A 623 -22.69 1.62 -1.01
N ALA A 624 -21.73 2.25 -0.31
CA ALA A 624 -21.99 3.16 0.80
C ALA A 624 -22.58 4.50 0.33
N ASP A 625 -21.96 5.12 -0.68
CA ASP A 625 -22.24 6.48 -1.13
C ASP A 625 -23.29 6.50 -2.25
N ARG A 626 -23.23 5.51 -3.16
CA ARG A 626 -24.10 5.37 -4.34
C ARG A 626 -24.17 6.62 -5.22
N THR A 627 -23.09 7.39 -5.29
CA THR A 627 -23.00 8.57 -6.14
C THR A 627 -22.48 8.20 -7.54
N PRO A 628 -22.77 9.03 -8.57
CA PRO A 628 -22.15 8.87 -9.88
C PRO A 628 -20.62 8.81 -9.81
N GLU A 629 -20.01 9.58 -8.92
CA GLU A 629 -18.56 9.66 -8.72
C GLU A 629 -18.00 8.37 -8.11
N SER A 630 -18.62 7.83 -7.06
CA SER A 630 -18.20 6.55 -6.47
C SER A 630 -18.34 5.40 -7.46
N ASN A 631 -19.41 5.39 -8.25
CA ASN A 631 -19.63 4.39 -9.28
C ASN A 631 -18.61 4.51 -10.43
N ALA A 632 -18.23 5.73 -10.81
CA ALA A 632 -17.18 5.97 -11.80
C ALA A 632 -15.81 5.50 -11.31
N ARG A 633 -15.45 5.75 -10.04
CA ARG A 633 -14.21 5.24 -9.43
C ARG A 633 -14.18 3.72 -9.40
N LEU A 634 -15.28 3.07 -8.99
CA LEU A 634 -15.39 1.61 -9.02
C LEU A 634 -15.25 1.06 -10.44
N LYS A 635 -15.91 1.66 -11.44
CA LYS A 635 -15.76 1.23 -12.85
C LYS A 635 -14.31 1.36 -13.33
N LYS A 636 -13.65 2.48 -13.02
CA LYS A 636 -12.23 2.67 -13.35
C LYS A 636 -11.33 1.65 -12.65
N ALA A 637 -11.57 1.39 -11.36
CA ALA A 637 -10.85 0.37 -10.61
C ALA A 637 -11.11 -1.03 -11.17
N TRP A 638 -12.34 -1.33 -11.62
CA TRP A 638 -12.71 -2.56 -12.30
C TRP A 638 -12.09 -2.69 -13.70
N GLU A 639 -11.90 -1.61 -14.44
CA GLU A 639 -11.19 -1.64 -15.72
C GLU A 639 -9.69 -1.87 -15.52
N THR A 640 -9.11 -1.24 -14.48
CA THR A 640 -7.68 -1.30 -14.15
C THR A 640 -7.31 -2.65 -13.52
N HIS A 641 -8.10 -3.13 -12.56
CA HIS A 641 -7.81 -4.31 -11.74
C HIS A 641 -8.79 -5.48 -11.95
N GLY A 642 -9.96 -5.26 -12.57
CA GLY A 642 -10.88 -6.36 -12.88
C GLY A 642 -10.31 -7.34 -13.91
N ASN A 643 -9.41 -6.86 -14.78
CA ASN A 643 -8.65 -7.74 -15.68
C ASN A 643 -7.58 -8.56 -14.95
N THR A 644 -6.96 -8.04 -13.89
CA THR A 644 -6.05 -8.83 -13.05
C THR A 644 -6.84 -9.82 -12.21
N LEU A 645 -8.00 -9.46 -11.64
CA LEU A 645 -8.88 -10.40 -10.92
C LEU A 645 -9.46 -11.52 -11.80
N ARG A 646 -9.75 -11.23 -13.08
CA ARG A 646 -10.15 -12.25 -14.07
C ARG A 646 -8.99 -13.14 -14.51
N LYS A 647 -7.75 -12.69 -14.30
CA LYS A 647 -6.49 -13.38 -14.62
C LYS A 647 -5.73 -13.86 -13.38
N ARG A 648 -6.25 -13.65 -12.17
CA ARG A 648 -5.69 -14.14 -10.92
C ARG A 648 -6.37 -15.47 -10.59
N PRO A 649 -5.62 -16.45 -10.06
CA PRO A 649 -6.04 -17.84 -9.87
C PRO A 649 -7.30 -17.92 -9.00
N LEU A 650 -7.93 -19.10 -9.07
CA LEU A 650 -9.30 -19.44 -8.66
C LEU A 650 -9.84 -18.85 -7.35
N GLU A 651 -9.00 -18.34 -6.47
CA GLU A 651 -9.38 -17.76 -5.17
C GLU A 651 -10.27 -16.52 -5.29
N ASN A 652 -10.04 -15.68 -6.29
CA ASN A 652 -10.79 -14.43 -6.46
C ASN A 652 -11.79 -14.44 -7.63
N TRP A 653 -11.84 -15.52 -8.41
CA TRP A 653 -12.69 -15.59 -9.60
C TRP A 653 -14.18 -15.53 -9.27
N THR A 654 -14.65 -16.28 -8.26
CA THR A 654 -16.06 -16.24 -7.83
C THR A 654 -16.41 -14.89 -7.20
N ALA A 655 -15.50 -14.27 -6.45
CA ALA A 655 -15.66 -12.90 -5.97
C ALA A 655 -15.81 -11.92 -7.13
N ALA A 656 -14.99 -12.04 -8.17
CA ALA A 656 -15.09 -11.22 -9.38
C ALA A 656 -16.43 -11.43 -10.12
N VAL A 657 -16.95 -12.65 -10.19
CA VAL A 657 -18.28 -12.91 -10.76
C VAL A 657 -19.37 -12.19 -9.95
N VAL A 658 -19.36 -12.33 -8.62
CA VAL A 658 -20.31 -11.66 -7.73
C VAL A 658 -20.19 -10.13 -7.80
N PHE A 659 -18.98 -9.59 -7.87
CA PHE A 659 -18.73 -8.16 -8.02
C PHE A 659 -19.20 -7.65 -9.38
N SER A 660 -19.00 -8.39 -10.46
CA SER A 660 -19.51 -8.03 -11.77
C SER A 660 -21.05 -7.96 -11.78
N GLN A 661 -21.73 -8.87 -11.07
CA GLN A 661 -23.19 -8.82 -10.90
C GLN A 661 -23.62 -7.61 -10.07
N THR A 662 -22.83 -7.25 -9.05
CA THR A 662 -23.06 -6.08 -8.19
C THR A 662 -22.92 -4.78 -8.98
N ILE A 663 -21.82 -4.64 -9.75
CA ILE A 663 -21.55 -3.48 -10.62
C ILE A 663 -22.63 -3.32 -11.69
N ALA A 664 -23.17 -4.41 -12.23
CA ALA A 664 -24.26 -4.34 -13.20
C ALA A 664 -25.57 -3.80 -12.62
N LYS A 665 -25.73 -3.79 -11.29
CA LYS A 665 -26.89 -3.28 -10.55
C LYS A 665 -26.68 -1.88 -9.95
N LEU A 666 -25.43 -1.37 -9.97
CA LEU A 666 -25.05 0.00 -9.58
C LEU A 666 -25.14 0.94 -10.78
#